data_AF-A0A6B0Z6X7-F1
#
_entry.id   AF-A0A6B0Z6X7-F1
#
_cell.length_a   1.000
_cell.length_b   1.000
_cell.length_c   1.000
_cell.angle_alpha   90.00
_cell.angle_beta   90.00
_cell.angle_gamma   90.00
#
_symmetry.space_group_name_H-M   'P 1'
#
loop_
_entity.id
_entity.type
_entity.pdbx_description
1 polymer ?
#
loop_
_entity_poly.entity_id
_entity_poly.type
_entity_poly.pdbx_seq_one_letter_code
_entity_poly.pdbx_strand_id
1 'polypeptide(L)'
;MAGRRHRLLVVLGRRHRRRHAAGNDVQAVKHPASLAAVLAWLLAPALLAIAQDAASELPCDTGLYEISADHEGARANACRVFNPRGVILTIDPEDPPPINPSPWYGFHVRAKNANEQGTLVVTLRYSTSRHRYAPRTSIGGREWNPLPERQWLVHEDGRATMELKPGAEGLFVSAQENLGLGFYEEWRRGTAERFDGLQWRSIGKSRGGRPIFAAETAPGAANYLLFIGRQHPPEVPGALMFAAFAERLLEDRSSACDDPSSAKCAFYSGHSLVFIPNLNPDGVALGHWRHNLDGTDLNRDWGTFEQPETRAVRDLVDSLEETGSEIAVMLDFHSTWRNVFYVPTLKDSTRPPAFVTRWLRLARASGDAYAFERAPRSSEDTAIAKNYFYRRFGVPAITVETGDDTPRDEIAATGPVLAAALVEVLGGGNGPSGRRRGALCPDFFCYMAEANKASLVMLLKERLVDRGQAEKIAAAMMQLHSEQEAEGAKRTANYLPYEERLIELADEEVANLHLGRSRQDLHGVVRRMLIRDQWLALAEGASRARAALLRLAEQEATTAIPAYTHGVQAQPTTLGHYLLAFSASLERDLQRFREGYARMNRSPLGAAALGTSGFSLDRKRLAELLGFAAPVENSYDANLVSSGDLRRELAGILALSAVPIGQLVENLHTQYHNPRPWILLDESSVAISTIMPQKRNPRPLDRVRSQASRVLGAAQTEMLLAHNTNTGMHDYRDIAPVMELADKARLMYRRYEWLVGLLRIDRDRALEELQRGYSTMTEVADMLVREAGLPFRTAHGYASALTDYGRAHRRSPDSLTDEELKRIYRETIGGRLPVPTETLRRAMDPVAMLADRRGSGGPQAAEVQRMLGRHAESLAADRQWLGKANGDLLAAFLKLHTAFAEIAPSER
;
A
#
# COMPACT_ATOMS: atom_id res chain seq x y z
N MET A 1 61.01 -26.25 3.88
CA MET A 1 61.07 -25.35 2.71
C MET A 1 60.16 -24.16 3.02
N ALA A 2 60.66 -23.05 3.59
CA ALA A 2 61.28 -21.91 2.89
C ALA A 2 60.29 -21.28 1.88
N GLY A 3 59.85 -20.01 1.96
CA GLY A 3 60.15 -18.90 2.86
C GLY A 3 59.10 -17.78 2.70
N ARG A 4 58.89 -16.97 3.75
CA ARG A 4 59.23 -15.52 3.82
C ARG A 4 58.34 -14.62 2.93
N ARG A 5 57.62 -13.61 3.42
CA ARG A 5 58.01 -12.46 4.30
C ARG A 5 56.73 -11.70 4.71
N HIS A 6 56.54 -11.38 6.01
CA HIS A 6 56.60 -10.03 6.63
C HIS A 6 55.41 -9.10 6.31
N ARG A 7 54.83 -8.29 7.21
CA ARG A 7 54.97 -8.05 8.67
C ARG A 7 53.74 -7.23 9.10
N LEU A 8 53.35 -7.40 10.36
CA LEU A 8 52.42 -6.58 11.15
C LEU A 8 52.86 -5.10 11.24
N LEU A 9 51.91 -4.15 11.26
CA LEU A 9 51.84 -3.10 12.31
C LEU A 9 50.52 -2.30 12.29
N VAL A 10 50.08 -2.02 13.53
CA VAL A 10 48.91 -1.31 14.02
C VAL A 10 49.09 0.21 13.90
N VAL A 11 48.00 1.00 13.77
CA VAL A 11 47.65 2.18 14.62
C VAL A 11 46.44 2.98 14.05
N LEU A 12 45.44 3.11 14.93
CA LEU A 12 44.36 4.11 15.14
C LEU A 12 44.14 5.30 14.19
N GLY A 13 42.86 5.64 13.94
CA GLY A 13 42.41 7.04 13.97
C GLY A 13 41.36 7.52 12.93
N ARG A 14 40.10 7.60 13.38
CA ARG A 14 39.05 8.63 13.11
C ARG A 14 38.72 9.15 11.68
N ARG A 15 37.40 9.12 11.43
CA ARG A 15 36.52 10.08 10.70
C ARG A 15 36.74 10.28 9.19
N HIS A 16 35.74 9.84 8.40
CA HIS A 16 34.93 10.77 7.59
C HIS A 16 33.62 10.13 7.10
N ARG A 17 32.49 10.77 7.43
CA ARG A 17 31.23 10.69 6.68
C ARG A 17 31.47 11.22 5.26
N ARG A 18 30.89 10.59 4.22
CA ARG A 18 30.16 11.29 3.13
C ARG A 18 29.47 10.31 2.15
N ARG A 19 28.17 10.57 1.98
CA ARG A 19 27.38 10.60 0.74
C ARG A 19 27.46 9.40 -0.21
N HIS A 20 26.41 8.58 -0.21
CA HIS A 20 25.91 7.99 -1.45
C HIS A 20 24.63 8.71 -1.87
N ALA A 21 24.74 9.42 -2.98
CA ALA A 21 23.65 10.04 -3.71
C ALA A 21 22.76 8.95 -4.32
N ALA A 22 21.45 9.23 -4.32
CA ALA A 22 20.45 8.46 -5.03
C ALA A 22 20.72 8.52 -6.54
N GLY A 23 20.82 7.37 -7.18
CA GLY A 23 20.92 7.25 -8.64
C GLY A 23 19.54 7.43 -9.28
N ASN A 24 19.51 8.24 -10.33
CA ASN A 24 18.46 8.26 -11.34
C ASN A 24 18.56 6.97 -12.17
N ASP A 25 17.54 6.12 -12.14
CA ASP A 25 17.36 5.08 -13.17
C ASP A 25 16.17 5.49 -14.05
N VAL A 26 16.48 5.91 -15.27
CA VAL A 26 15.54 6.18 -16.34
C VAL A 26 15.19 4.86 -17.02
N GLN A 27 13.90 4.55 -17.10
CA GLN A 27 13.38 3.49 -17.95
C GLN A 27 13.57 3.85 -19.44
N ALA A 28 14.23 2.99 -20.21
CA ALA A 28 14.20 2.92 -21.67
C ALA A 28 14.08 1.42 -22.01
N VAL A 29 13.28 0.89 -22.94
CA VAL A 29 12.61 1.38 -24.16
C VAL A 29 11.28 0.60 -24.29
N LYS A 30 10.16 1.26 -24.63
CA LYS A 30 8.92 0.59 -25.11
C LYS A 30 8.80 0.81 -26.63
N HIS A 31 8.62 -0.26 -27.42
CA HIS A 31 8.67 -0.24 -28.89
C HIS A 31 7.53 0.59 -29.54
N PRO A 32 7.79 1.35 -30.63
CA PRO A 32 6.74 2.02 -31.38
C PRO A 32 6.06 1.08 -32.40
N ALA A 33 4.73 1.17 -32.50
CA ALA A 33 3.92 0.51 -33.53
C ALA A 33 3.41 1.55 -34.55
N SER A 34 4.29 2.12 -35.38
CA SER A 34 3.91 2.72 -36.66
C SER A 34 5.12 2.83 -37.59
N LEU A 35 4.95 2.49 -38.88
CA LEU A 35 6.00 2.58 -39.90
C LEU A 35 6.48 4.03 -40.11
N ALA A 36 5.64 5.02 -39.78
CA ALA A 36 5.96 6.45 -39.85
C ALA A 36 6.93 6.88 -38.73
N ALA A 37 6.78 6.33 -37.51
CA ALA A 37 7.72 6.55 -36.42
C ALA A 37 9.11 5.95 -36.73
N VAL A 38 9.16 4.82 -37.42
CA VAL A 38 10.41 4.18 -37.89
C VAL A 38 11.13 5.03 -38.96
N LEU A 39 10.39 5.68 -39.87
CA LEU A 39 10.96 6.58 -40.87
C LEU A 39 11.47 7.90 -40.27
N ALA A 40 10.79 8.44 -39.25
CA ALA A 40 11.29 9.59 -38.48
C ALA A 40 12.52 9.23 -37.62
N TRP A 41 12.59 7.99 -37.12
CA TRP A 41 13.75 7.43 -36.40
C TRP A 41 15.01 7.32 -37.27
N LEU A 42 14.86 6.98 -38.55
CA LEU A 42 16.00 6.77 -39.47
C LEU A 42 16.63 8.08 -40.00
N LEU A 43 15.90 9.20 -40.00
CA LEU A 43 16.39 10.48 -40.55
C LEU A 43 16.99 11.42 -39.49
N ALA A 44 16.80 11.18 -38.19
CA ALA A 44 17.24 12.09 -37.14
C ALA A 44 18.73 12.03 -36.75
N PRO A 45 19.47 10.89 -36.81
CA PRO A 45 20.87 10.88 -36.39
C PRO A 45 21.83 11.53 -37.40
N ALA A 46 21.47 11.57 -38.68
CA ALA A 46 22.39 11.87 -39.78
C ALA A 46 22.38 13.32 -40.29
N LEU A 47 21.50 14.20 -39.81
CA LEU A 47 21.34 15.57 -40.32
C LEU A 47 21.38 16.69 -39.26
N LEU A 48 21.81 16.39 -38.03
CA LEU A 48 21.96 17.41 -36.96
C LEU A 48 23.37 17.99 -36.82
N ALA A 49 24.31 17.57 -37.67
CA ALA A 49 25.49 18.35 -37.97
C ALA A 49 25.16 19.25 -39.18
N ILE A 50 25.26 20.57 -38.98
CA ILE A 50 25.12 21.68 -39.95
C ILE A 50 23.82 22.50 -39.80
N ALA A 51 24.02 23.83 -39.82
CA ALA A 51 23.08 24.96 -39.77
C ALA A 51 22.59 25.42 -38.38
N GLN A 52 23.30 26.44 -37.86
CA GLN A 52 22.77 27.46 -36.96
C GLN A 52 21.76 28.34 -37.73
N ASP A 53 20.53 27.85 -37.91
CA ASP A 53 19.42 28.76 -38.20
C ASP A 53 18.78 29.20 -36.88
N ALA A 54 18.60 30.51 -36.73
CA ALA A 54 18.13 31.17 -35.52
C ALA A 54 16.77 30.58 -35.09
N ALA A 55 16.67 30.15 -33.84
CA ALA A 55 15.38 29.80 -33.27
C ALA A 55 14.49 31.04 -33.28
N SER A 56 13.24 30.94 -33.76
CA SER A 56 12.30 32.05 -33.74
C SER A 56 11.59 32.10 -32.39
N GLU A 57 11.22 33.31 -31.94
CA GLU A 57 10.29 33.49 -30.83
C GLU A 57 8.92 32.86 -31.16
N LEU A 58 8.18 32.44 -30.14
CA LEU A 58 6.79 31.97 -30.28
C LEU A 58 5.84 33.18 -30.45
N PRO A 59 4.72 33.06 -31.17
CA PRO A 59 4.20 31.86 -31.83
C PRO A 59 5.00 31.47 -33.08
N CYS A 60 5.05 30.18 -33.40
CA CYS A 60 5.68 29.68 -34.62
C CYS A 60 4.68 29.07 -35.59
N ASP A 61 4.98 29.25 -36.87
CA ASP A 61 4.08 28.95 -37.96
C ASP A 61 4.78 28.01 -38.94
N THR A 62 4.22 26.81 -39.13
CA THR A 62 4.79 25.80 -40.06
C THR A 62 4.23 25.92 -41.48
N GLY A 63 3.32 26.86 -41.72
CA GLY A 63 2.47 26.93 -42.92
C GLY A 63 1.20 26.08 -42.81
N LEU A 64 1.24 24.97 -42.08
CA LEU A 64 0.07 24.08 -41.84
C LEU A 64 -0.50 24.23 -40.42
N TYR A 65 0.37 24.43 -39.44
CA TYR A 65 0.03 24.53 -38.03
C TYR A 65 0.62 25.80 -37.42
N GLU A 66 -0.13 26.39 -36.51
CA GLU A 66 0.31 27.48 -35.64
C GLU A 66 0.52 26.92 -34.23
N ILE A 67 1.68 27.19 -33.64
CA ILE A 67 2.03 26.77 -32.29
C ILE A 67 2.29 28.01 -31.45
N SER A 68 1.61 28.15 -30.32
CA SER A 68 1.78 29.25 -29.38
C SER A 68 1.94 28.74 -27.95
N ALA A 69 2.60 29.54 -27.11
CA ALA A 69 2.61 29.36 -25.65
C ALA A 69 2.07 30.62 -24.95
N ASP A 70 1.20 31.36 -25.64
CA ASP A 70 0.55 32.59 -25.14
C ASP A 70 -0.79 32.26 -24.48
N HIS A 71 -0.72 31.47 -23.41
CA HIS A 71 -1.86 31.24 -22.53
C HIS A 71 -1.35 31.01 -21.11
N GLU A 72 -2.23 31.20 -20.14
CA GLU A 72 -1.89 31.04 -18.72
C GLU A 72 -1.31 29.64 -18.44
N GLY A 73 -0.23 29.58 -17.67
CA GLY A 73 0.44 28.33 -17.30
C GLY A 73 1.20 27.65 -18.44
N ALA A 74 1.21 28.23 -19.64
CA ALA A 74 1.98 27.72 -20.76
C ALA A 74 3.46 28.04 -20.60
N ARG A 75 4.31 27.19 -21.18
CA ARG A 75 5.74 27.45 -21.30
C ARG A 75 6.33 26.72 -22.49
N ALA A 76 6.84 27.50 -23.43
CA ALA A 76 7.83 27.11 -24.41
C ALA A 76 8.63 28.37 -24.76
N ASN A 77 9.95 28.25 -24.91
CA ASN A 77 10.84 29.41 -24.99
C ASN A 77 11.19 29.77 -26.44
N ALA A 78 11.34 28.75 -27.27
CA ALA A 78 11.69 28.94 -28.66
C ALA A 78 11.15 27.79 -29.50
N CYS A 79 10.87 28.07 -30.77
CA CYS A 79 10.40 27.08 -31.72
C CYS A 79 11.30 27.08 -32.95
N ARG A 80 11.59 25.88 -33.45
CA ARG A 80 12.30 25.67 -34.71
C ARG A 80 11.49 24.73 -35.58
N VAL A 81 11.06 25.21 -36.74
CA VAL A 81 10.37 24.39 -37.75
C VAL A 81 11.42 23.59 -38.53
N PHE A 82 11.31 22.27 -38.51
CA PHE A 82 12.15 21.38 -39.30
C PHE A 82 11.53 21.11 -40.67
N ASN A 83 10.21 20.93 -40.71
CA ASN A 83 9.38 20.86 -41.92
C ASN A 83 7.91 21.20 -41.56
N PRO A 84 6.98 21.31 -42.53
CA PRO A 84 5.59 21.71 -42.24
C PRO A 84 4.84 20.85 -41.21
N ARG A 85 5.29 19.61 -40.96
CA ARG A 85 4.72 18.66 -39.99
C ARG A 85 5.71 18.26 -38.87
N GLY A 86 6.81 19.00 -38.69
CA GLY A 86 7.85 18.68 -37.73
C GLY A 86 8.42 19.93 -37.07
N VAL A 87 8.27 20.05 -35.75
CA VAL A 87 8.76 21.20 -34.97
C VAL A 87 9.57 20.75 -33.76
N ILE A 88 10.55 21.57 -33.37
CA ILE A 88 11.33 21.40 -32.15
C ILE A 88 11.02 22.59 -31.24
N LEU A 89 10.50 22.33 -30.05
CA LEU A 89 10.30 23.33 -29.01
C LEU A 89 11.42 23.25 -27.98
N THR A 90 12.03 24.38 -27.66
CA THR A 90 12.98 24.48 -26.56
C THR A 90 12.23 24.87 -25.29
N ILE A 91 12.41 24.09 -24.23
CA ILE A 91 11.80 24.29 -22.92
C ILE A 91 12.92 24.54 -21.90
N ASP A 92 12.96 25.76 -21.39
CA ASP A 92 14.01 26.24 -20.50
C ASP A 92 13.43 26.75 -19.17
N PRO A 93 14.18 26.63 -18.05
CA PRO A 93 13.74 27.19 -16.77
C PRO A 93 13.66 28.72 -16.83
N GLU A 94 12.91 29.30 -15.89
CA GLU A 94 12.85 30.75 -15.67
C GLU A 94 14.23 31.31 -15.32
N ASP A 95 14.99 30.57 -14.50
CA ASP A 95 16.32 30.94 -14.06
C ASP A 95 17.30 29.77 -14.24
N PRO A 96 18.32 29.89 -15.11
CA PRO A 96 19.40 28.91 -15.22
C PRO A 96 20.56 29.21 -14.25
N PRO A 97 21.18 28.20 -13.58
CA PRO A 97 20.82 26.78 -13.60
C PRO A 97 19.63 26.47 -12.65
N PRO A 98 18.76 25.51 -13.02
CA PRO A 98 17.54 25.24 -12.26
C PRO A 98 17.81 24.58 -10.90
N ILE A 99 17.13 25.05 -9.86
CA ILE A 99 17.10 24.40 -8.54
C ILE A 99 16.07 23.26 -8.57
N ASN A 100 16.51 22.01 -8.32
CA ASN A 100 15.66 20.82 -8.30
C ASN A 100 14.72 20.73 -9.53
N PRO A 101 15.29 20.48 -10.73
CA PRO A 101 14.63 20.75 -12.01
C PRO A 101 13.28 20.03 -12.14
N SER A 102 12.25 20.80 -12.47
CA SER A 102 10.87 20.33 -12.69
C SER A 102 10.38 20.87 -14.04
N PRO A 103 10.85 20.28 -15.17
CA PRO A 103 10.73 20.87 -16.48
C PRO A 103 9.29 20.92 -16.97
N TRP A 104 8.65 22.08 -16.79
CA TRP A 104 7.27 22.34 -17.17
C TRP A 104 7.19 22.84 -18.61
N TYR A 105 6.21 22.32 -19.33
CA TYR A 105 5.90 22.75 -20.68
C TYR A 105 4.39 22.88 -20.85
N GLY A 106 4.00 23.81 -21.71
CA GLY A 106 2.61 24.02 -22.10
C GLY A 106 2.58 24.81 -23.40
N PHE A 107 1.83 24.34 -24.39
CA PHE A 107 1.68 25.00 -25.67
C PHE A 107 0.35 24.60 -26.32
N HIS A 108 -0.11 25.43 -27.24
CA HIS A 108 -1.33 25.24 -27.99
C HIS A 108 -0.97 25.10 -29.47
N VAL A 109 -1.56 24.11 -30.13
CA VAL A 109 -1.35 23.85 -31.55
C VAL A 109 -2.67 23.91 -32.29
N ARG A 110 -2.75 24.73 -33.33
CA ARG A 110 -3.95 24.86 -34.17
C ARG A 110 -3.64 24.58 -35.62
N ALA A 111 -4.48 23.78 -36.28
CA ALA A 111 -4.43 23.63 -37.73
C ALA A 111 -4.98 24.89 -38.42
N LYS A 112 -4.27 25.40 -39.44
CA LYS A 112 -4.69 26.61 -40.16
C LYS A 112 -5.91 26.41 -41.05
N ASN A 113 -6.11 25.18 -41.53
CA ASN A 113 -7.23 24.80 -42.38
C ASN A 113 -8.05 23.71 -41.70
N ALA A 114 -9.38 23.84 -41.72
CA ALA A 114 -10.28 22.85 -41.11
C ALA A 114 -10.24 21.47 -41.78
N ASN A 115 -9.75 21.40 -43.01
CA ASN A 115 -9.55 20.16 -43.76
C ASN A 115 -8.13 19.58 -43.63
N GLU A 116 -7.24 20.22 -42.84
CA GLU A 116 -5.88 19.70 -42.65
C GLU A 116 -5.95 18.38 -41.86
N GLN A 117 -5.64 17.27 -42.54
CA GLN A 117 -5.57 15.95 -41.94
C GLN A 117 -4.10 15.48 -41.95
N GLY A 118 -3.49 15.44 -40.77
CA GLY A 118 -2.09 15.07 -40.64
C GLY A 118 -1.65 14.88 -39.20
N THR A 119 -0.56 14.15 -39.04
CA THR A 119 0.17 14.07 -37.77
C THR A 119 1.25 15.15 -37.76
N LEU A 120 1.24 15.99 -36.74
CA LEU A 120 2.34 16.91 -36.40
C LEU A 120 3.28 16.20 -35.42
N VAL A 121 4.56 16.17 -35.73
CA VAL A 121 5.60 15.68 -34.81
C VAL A 121 6.21 16.85 -34.06
N VAL A 122 6.08 16.85 -32.74
CA VAL A 122 6.69 17.85 -31.85
C VAL A 122 7.82 17.20 -31.05
N THR A 123 9.00 17.80 -31.07
CA THR A 123 10.13 17.38 -30.22
C THR A 123 10.43 18.45 -29.17
N LEU A 124 10.32 18.09 -27.89
CA LEU A 124 10.69 18.92 -26.76
C LEU A 124 12.17 18.73 -26.44
N ARG A 125 12.94 19.82 -26.50
CA ARG A 125 14.36 19.86 -26.13
C ARG A 125 14.53 20.72 -24.88
N TYR A 126 15.37 20.27 -23.96
CA TYR A 126 15.65 20.96 -22.70
C TYR A 126 17.10 21.41 -22.69
N SER A 127 17.38 22.67 -22.35
CA SER A 127 18.77 23.18 -22.29
C SER A 127 19.58 22.63 -21.11
N THR A 128 18.92 22.44 -19.96
CA THR A 128 19.58 22.21 -18.67
C THR A 128 18.97 21.05 -17.87
N SER A 129 18.03 20.30 -18.47
CA SER A 129 17.34 19.19 -17.82
C SER A 129 16.93 18.10 -18.83
N ARG A 130 16.06 17.17 -18.42
CA ARG A 130 15.53 16.08 -19.24
C ARG A 130 14.02 15.99 -19.05
N HIS A 131 13.32 15.42 -20.03
CA HIS A 131 11.87 15.23 -19.96
C HIS A 131 11.45 14.49 -18.67
N ARG A 132 10.40 14.99 -18.01
CA ARG A 132 9.88 14.45 -16.74
C ARG A 132 8.43 13.98 -16.83
N TYR A 133 7.56 14.72 -17.50
CA TYR A 133 6.12 14.54 -17.38
C TYR A 133 5.48 13.97 -18.64
N ALA A 134 4.67 12.92 -18.46
CA ALA A 134 3.85 12.38 -19.52
C ALA A 134 2.91 13.45 -20.11
N PRO A 135 2.92 13.71 -21.43
CA PRO A 135 2.12 14.74 -22.05
C PRO A 135 0.62 14.49 -21.86
N ARG A 136 -0.10 15.55 -21.53
CA ARG A 136 -1.57 15.58 -21.51
C ARG A 136 -2.08 16.55 -22.56
N THR A 137 -3.27 16.27 -23.06
CA THR A 137 -3.89 17.05 -24.13
C THR A 137 -5.32 17.44 -23.81
N SER A 138 -5.79 18.57 -24.34
CA SER A 138 -7.15 19.05 -24.17
C SER A 138 -7.65 19.79 -25.42
N ILE A 139 -8.90 19.53 -25.80
CA ILE A 139 -9.64 20.30 -26.82
C ILE A 139 -10.47 21.31 -26.02
N GLY A 140 -9.97 22.54 -25.89
CA GLY A 140 -10.63 23.62 -25.11
C GLY A 140 -10.03 23.92 -23.72
N GLY A 141 -8.97 23.23 -23.31
CA GLY A 141 -8.15 23.58 -22.13
C GLY A 141 -8.78 23.25 -20.76
N ARG A 142 -9.94 22.59 -20.73
CA ARG A 142 -10.68 22.25 -19.51
C ARG A 142 -10.54 20.77 -19.13
N GLU A 143 -10.93 19.88 -20.04
CA GLU A 143 -10.82 18.43 -19.82
C GLU A 143 -9.52 17.93 -20.43
N TRP A 144 -8.66 17.36 -19.59
CA TRP A 144 -7.31 16.95 -19.97
C TRP A 144 -7.19 15.42 -19.96
N ASN A 145 -6.71 14.87 -21.07
CA ASN A 145 -6.53 13.44 -21.25
C ASN A 145 -5.04 13.11 -21.42
N PRO A 146 -4.52 12.03 -20.81
CA PRO A 146 -3.19 11.53 -21.10
C PRO A 146 -3.01 11.25 -22.59
N LEU A 147 -1.90 11.70 -23.17
CA LEU A 147 -1.55 11.34 -24.53
C LEU A 147 -1.15 9.84 -24.55
N PRO A 148 -1.79 9.00 -25.40
CA PRO A 148 -1.52 7.57 -25.45
C PRO A 148 -0.02 7.25 -25.55
N GLU A 149 0.48 6.28 -24.78
CA GLU A 149 1.92 5.93 -24.73
C GLU A 149 2.52 5.64 -26.13
N ARG A 150 1.72 5.14 -27.07
CA ARG A 150 2.15 4.89 -28.46
C ARG A 150 2.43 6.15 -29.29
N GLN A 151 2.01 7.32 -28.81
CA GLN A 151 2.12 8.60 -29.51
C GLN A 151 3.26 9.47 -29.00
N TRP A 152 4.04 9.04 -28.02
CA TRP A 152 5.20 9.81 -27.57
C TRP A 152 6.29 8.91 -26.99
N LEU A 153 7.53 9.39 -26.97
CA LEU A 153 8.66 8.69 -26.40
C LEU A 153 9.71 9.66 -25.88
N VAL A 154 10.50 9.20 -24.90
CA VAL A 154 11.68 9.90 -24.39
C VAL A 154 12.93 9.27 -25.01
N HIS A 155 13.85 10.10 -25.50
CA HIS A 155 15.12 9.63 -26.07
C HIS A 155 16.20 9.57 -24.98
N GLU A 156 17.29 8.86 -25.25
CA GLU A 156 18.42 8.68 -24.32
C GLU A 156 19.10 10.00 -23.90
N ASP A 157 19.07 11.02 -24.76
CA ASP A 157 19.61 12.35 -24.46
C ASP A 157 18.66 13.22 -23.63
N GLY A 158 17.47 12.72 -23.30
CA GLY A 158 16.49 13.37 -22.44
C GLY A 158 15.49 14.27 -23.16
N ARG A 159 15.52 14.35 -24.50
CA ARG A 159 14.46 15.00 -25.29
C ARG A 159 13.23 14.09 -25.36
N ALA A 160 12.07 14.65 -25.66
CA ALA A 160 10.84 13.87 -25.90
C ALA A 160 10.25 14.20 -27.26
N THR A 161 9.73 13.20 -27.97
CA THR A 161 9.02 13.40 -29.24
C THR A 161 7.60 12.88 -29.12
N MET A 162 6.64 13.63 -29.64
CA MET A 162 5.22 13.28 -29.62
C MET A 162 4.55 13.52 -30.98
N GLU A 163 3.62 12.65 -31.31
CA GLU A 163 2.73 12.71 -32.46
C GLU A 163 1.39 13.32 -32.04
N LEU A 164 1.06 14.47 -32.61
CA LEU A 164 -0.17 15.21 -32.34
C LEU A 164 -1.05 15.23 -33.59
N LYS A 165 -2.37 15.22 -33.40
CA LYS A 165 -3.36 15.40 -34.46
C LYS A 165 -4.24 16.60 -34.16
N PRO A 166 -3.71 17.83 -34.27
CA PRO A 166 -4.45 19.03 -33.95
C PRO A 166 -5.52 19.30 -35.03
N GLY A 167 -6.74 19.61 -34.60
CA GLY A 167 -7.82 20.06 -35.48
C GLY A 167 -7.88 21.58 -35.61
N ALA A 168 -8.93 22.08 -36.28
CA ALA A 168 -9.21 23.52 -36.38
C ALA A 168 -9.52 24.17 -35.02
N GLU A 169 -10.14 23.40 -34.11
CA GLU A 169 -10.48 23.82 -32.75
C GLU A 169 -9.24 24.00 -31.86
N GLY A 170 -8.08 23.51 -32.32
CA GLY A 170 -6.83 23.57 -31.57
C GLY A 170 -6.70 22.51 -30.49
N LEU A 171 -5.46 22.19 -30.14
CA LEU A 171 -5.08 21.18 -29.16
C LEU A 171 -4.10 21.78 -28.16
N PHE A 172 -4.51 21.87 -26.91
CA PHE A 172 -3.61 22.21 -25.81
C PHE A 172 -2.79 20.98 -25.45
N VAL A 173 -1.51 21.18 -25.18
CA VAL A 173 -0.56 20.14 -24.76
C VAL A 173 0.24 20.65 -23.58
N SER A 174 0.32 19.90 -22.50
CA SER A 174 1.06 20.31 -21.30
C SER A 174 1.63 19.12 -20.54
N ALA A 175 2.60 19.41 -19.67
CA ALA A 175 3.24 18.47 -18.76
C ALA A 175 2.23 17.77 -17.83
N GLN A 176 1.22 18.47 -17.35
CA GLN A 176 0.10 17.91 -16.59
C GLN A 176 -1.18 18.65 -17.00
N GLU A 177 -2.31 18.42 -16.32
CA GLU A 177 -3.48 19.28 -16.46
C GLU A 177 -3.11 20.71 -16.08
N ASN A 178 -3.46 21.68 -16.92
CA ASN A 178 -3.12 23.07 -16.67
C ASN A 178 -4.06 23.69 -15.62
N LEU A 179 -3.71 23.55 -14.35
CA LEU A 179 -4.39 24.20 -13.22
C LEU A 179 -3.87 25.64 -13.06
N GLY A 180 -4.40 26.52 -13.89
CA GLY A 180 -4.14 27.96 -13.86
C GLY A 180 -4.94 28.71 -12.77
N LEU A 181 -4.91 30.04 -12.79
CA LEU A 181 -5.65 30.89 -11.85
C LEU A 181 -7.16 30.74 -11.99
N GLY A 182 -7.67 30.49 -13.21
CA GLY A 182 -9.08 30.24 -13.45
C GLY A 182 -9.63 29.04 -12.66
N PHE A 183 -8.85 27.96 -12.54
CA PHE A 183 -9.21 26.81 -11.72
C PHE A 183 -9.39 27.21 -10.24
N TYR A 184 -8.46 27.99 -9.69
CA TYR A 184 -8.54 28.42 -8.29
C TYR A 184 -9.69 29.41 -8.06
N GLU A 185 -10.01 30.25 -9.04
CA GLU A 185 -11.16 31.14 -8.97
C GLU A 185 -12.50 30.38 -9.01
N GLU A 186 -12.62 29.40 -9.91
CA GLU A 186 -13.80 28.53 -9.99
C GLU A 186 -13.95 27.69 -8.72
N TRP A 187 -12.87 27.10 -8.22
CA TRP A 187 -12.86 26.35 -6.97
C TRP A 187 -13.26 27.22 -5.78
N ARG A 188 -12.73 28.45 -5.70
CA ARG A 188 -13.08 29.44 -4.68
C ARG A 188 -14.57 29.78 -4.71
N ARG A 189 -15.11 30.10 -5.90
CA ARG A 189 -16.53 30.44 -6.06
C ARG A 189 -17.40 29.23 -5.70
N GLY A 190 -17.08 28.04 -6.22
CA GLY A 190 -17.84 26.83 -5.98
C GLY A 190 -17.86 26.42 -4.51
N THR A 191 -16.74 26.53 -3.79
CA THR A 191 -16.70 26.24 -2.35
C THR A 191 -17.42 27.30 -1.51
N ALA A 192 -17.33 28.59 -1.89
CA ALA A 192 -18.08 29.66 -1.23
C ALA A 192 -19.61 29.52 -1.41
N GLU A 193 -20.06 29.03 -2.56
CA GLU A 193 -21.49 28.77 -2.84
C GLU A 193 -22.00 27.48 -2.15
N ARG A 194 -21.14 26.46 -2.01
CA ARG A 194 -21.53 25.14 -1.46
C ARG A 194 -21.49 25.06 0.07
N PHE A 195 -20.63 25.84 0.74
CA PHE A 195 -20.35 25.67 2.17
C PHE A 195 -20.59 26.96 2.96
N ASP A 196 -21.67 26.97 3.75
CA ASP A 196 -22.03 28.08 4.61
C ASP A 196 -20.96 28.34 5.69
N GLY A 197 -20.68 29.62 5.95
CA GLY A 197 -19.71 30.05 6.96
C GLY A 197 -18.24 30.03 6.53
N LEU A 198 -17.93 29.64 5.28
CA LEU A 198 -16.59 29.72 4.70
C LEU A 198 -16.26 31.17 4.28
N GLN A 199 -15.29 31.78 4.95
CA GLN A 199 -14.86 33.16 4.67
C GLN A 199 -13.62 33.19 3.80
N TRP A 200 -13.75 33.71 2.59
CA TRP A 200 -12.63 33.96 1.67
C TRP A 200 -12.11 35.39 1.79
N ARG A 201 -10.80 35.53 1.96
CA ARG A 201 -10.13 36.85 1.97
C ARG A 201 -8.78 36.82 1.27
N SER A 202 -8.36 37.97 0.78
CA SER A 202 -6.98 38.18 0.33
C SER A 202 -6.11 38.39 1.57
N ILE A 203 -5.09 37.55 1.77
CA ILE A 203 -4.14 37.65 2.88
C ILE A 203 -2.88 38.45 2.52
N GLY A 204 -2.73 38.78 1.24
CA GLY A 204 -1.64 39.62 0.74
C GLY A 204 -1.67 39.68 -0.78
N LYS A 205 -0.62 40.22 -1.37
CA LYS A 205 -0.38 40.21 -2.81
C LYS A 205 0.96 39.57 -3.09
N SER A 206 1.04 38.79 -4.17
CA SER A 206 2.28 38.25 -4.71
C SER A 206 3.15 39.37 -5.27
N ARG A 207 4.38 39.04 -5.68
CA ARG A 207 5.31 40.00 -6.26
C ARG A 207 4.77 40.71 -7.50
N GLY A 208 4.06 39.99 -8.36
CA GLY A 208 3.35 40.53 -9.53
C GLY A 208 2.03 41.24 -9.19
N GLY A 209 1.72 41.43 -7.90
CA GLY A 209 0.53 42.15 -7.44
C GLY A 209 -0.75 41.32 -7.44
N ARG A 210 -0.69 40.01 -7.71
CA ARG A 210 -1.86 39.14 -7.72
C ARG A 210 -2.30 38.82 -6.28
N PRO A 211 -3.60 38.83 -5.97
CA PRO A 211 -4.07 38.51 -4.62
C PRO A 211 -3.74 37.05 -4.25
N ILE A 212 -3.34 36.85 -3.00
CA ILE A 212 -3.18 35.52 -2.39
C ILE A 212 -4.38 35.29 -1.50
N PHE A 213 -5.17 34.27 -1.79
CA PHE A 213 -6.42 34.00 -1.09
C PHE A 213 -6.25 32.93 0.00
N ALA A 214 -6.94 33.14 1.12
CA ALA A 214 -7.17 32.12 2.14
C ALA A 214 -8.67 31.97 2.40
N ALA A 215 -9.10 30.73 2.66
CA ALA A 215 -10.44 30.41 3.13
C ALA A 215 -10.38 30.00 4.60
N GLU A 216 -11.29 30.52 5.43
CA GLU A 216 -11.34 30.28 6.86
C GLU A 216 -12.75 29.85 7.29
N THR A 217 -12.86 28.81 8.12
CA THR A 217 -14.16 28.21 8.48
C THR A 217 -14.77 28.68 9.80
N ALA A 218 -13.97 29.21 10.72
CA ALA A 218 -14.43 29.71 12.01
C ALA A 218 -13.48 30.80 12.57
N PRO A 219 -13.63 32.06 12.16
CA PRO A 219 -12.82 33.14 12.68
C PRO A 219 -12.93 33.30 14.21
N GLY A 220 -11.79 33.33 14.90
CA GLY A 220 -11.71 33.48 16.35
C GLY A 220 -11.78 32.17 17.15
N ALA A 221 -11.59 31.00 16.51
CA ALA A 221 -11.50 29.72 17.23
C ALA A 221 -10.19 29.62 18.06
N ALA A 222 -10.19 28.82 19.13
CA ALA A 222 -9.00 28.65 19.96
C ALA A 222 -7.83 27.94 19.23
N ASN A 223 -8.14 27.03 18.30
CA ASN A 223 -7.14 26.22 17.59
C ASN A 223 -7.29 26.34 16.07
N TYR A 224 -6.18 26.39 15.35
CA TYR A 224 -6.11 26.58 13.91
C TYR A 224 -5.35 25.48 13.19
N LEU A 225 -5.92 24.93 12.12
CA LEU A 225 -5.23 24.02 11.22
C LEU A 225 -4.94 24.74 9.90
N LEU A 226 -3.68 24.76 9.51
CA LEU A 226 -3.21 25.47 8.33
C LEU A 226 -2.87 24.50 7.20
N PHE A 227 -3.45 24.74 6.02
CA PHE A 227 -3.20 23.94 4.83
C PHE A 227 -2.66 24.84 3.71
N ILE A 228 -1.46 24.55 3.23
CA ILE A 228 -0.76 25.32 2.19
C ILE A 228 -0.63 24.45 0.93
N GLY A 229 -0.93 25.04 -0.23
CA GLY A 229 -0.77 24.40 -1.53
C GLY A 229 0.01 25.26 -2.52
N ARG A 230 0.56 24.59 -3.53
CA ARG A 230 1.08 25.22 -4.76
C ARG A 230 2.17 26.28 -4.52
N GLN A 231 3.16 25.95 -3.70
CA GLN A 231 4.38 26.78 -3.59
C GLN A 231 5.23 26.69 -4.86
N HIS A 232 5.22 25.53 -5.54
CA HIS A 232 5.85 25.35 -6.84
C HIS A 232 4.80 25.17 -7.94
N PRO A 233 4.94 25.86 -9.08
CA PRO A 233 3.93 25.79 -10.14
C PRO A 233 3.71 24.42 -10.79
N PRO A 234 4.69 23.52 -10.96
CA PRO A 234 4.46 22.22 -11.64
C PRO A 234 3.73 21.16 -10.81
N GLU A 235 3.44 21.40 -9.53
CA GLU A 235 3.00 20.37 -8.57
C GLU A 235 1.48 20.11 -8.64
N VAL A 236 0.99 19.72 -9.83
CA VAL A 236 -0.44 19.58 -10.15
C VAL A 236 -1.12 18.47 -9.35
N PRO A 237 -0.55 17.25 -9.22
CA PRO A 237 -1.16 16.21 -8.40
C PRO A 237 -1.34 16.63 -6.93
N GLY A 238 -0.38 17.39 -6.39
CA GLY A 238 -0.45 17.93 -5.03
C GLY A 238 -1.59 18.93 -4.85
N ALA A 239 -1.84 19.78 -5.84
CA ALA A 239 -2.97 20.71 -5.86
C ALA A 239 -4.33 19.97 -5.93
N LEU A 240 -4.42 18.90 -6.71
CA LEU A 240 -5.64 18.06 -6.76
C LEU A 240 -5.87 17.32 -5.43
N MET A 241 -4.82 16.77 -4.83
CA MET A 241 -4.89 16.15 -3.51
C MET A 241 -5.33 17.16 -2.44
N PHE A 242 -4.81 18.39 -2.48
CA PHE A 242 -5.23 19.49 -1.61
C PHE A 242 -6.73 19.77 -1.76
N ALA A 243 -7.23 19.92 -3.00
CA ALA A 243 -8.64 20.22 -3.25
C ALA A 243 -9.57 19.11 -2.72
N ALA A 244 -9.27 17.85 -3.06
CA ALA A 244 -10.06 16.69 -2.59
C ALA A 244 -10.05 16.56 -1.06
N PHE A 245 -8.90 16.83 -0.43
CA PHE A 245 -8.75 16.83 1.02
C PHE A 245 -9.55 17.97 1.68
N ALA A 246 -9.44 19.20 1.16
CA ALA A 246 -10.11 20.37 1.69
C ALA A 246 -11.63 20.27 1.56
N GLU A 247 -12.14 19.87 0.38
CA GLU A 247 -13.58 19.69 0.15
C GLU A 247 -14.15 18.66 1.11
N ARG A 248 -13.47 17.54 1.35
CA ARG A 248 -13.95 16.57 2.33
C ARG A 248 -14.08 17.16 3.73
N LEU A 249 -13.09 17.95 4.19
CA LEU A 249 -13.16 18.59 5.51
C LEU A 249 -14.32 19.58 5.61
N LEU A 250 -14.64 20.29 4.52
CA LEU A 250 -15.76 21.23 4.44
C LEU A 250 -17.11 20.50 4.44
N GLU A 251 -17.26 19.44 3.64
CA GLU A 251 -18.44 18.57 3.62
C GLU A 251 -18.70 17.96 5.00
N ASP A 252 -17.64 17.44 5.63
CA ASP A 252 -17.73 16.82 6.94
C ASP A 252 -18.16 17.83 8.01
N ARG A 253 -17.76 19.10 7.89
CA ARG A 253 -18.16 20.20 8.79
C ARG A 253 -19.65 20.50 8.71
N SER A 254 -20.22 20.55 7.50
CA SER A 254 -21.63 20.90 7.28
C SER A 254 -22.60 19.95 7.99
N SER A 255 -22.20 18.69 8.22
CA SER A 255 -22.97 17.69 8.97
C SER A 255 -22.34 17.30 10.32
N ALA A 256 -21.32 18.05 10.79
CA ALA A 256 -20.47 17.60 11.89
C ALA A 256 -21.18 17.55 13.25
N CYS A 257 -22.14 18.45 13.47
CA CYS A 257 -22.79 18.66 14.76
C CYS A 257 -24.26 18.24 14.78
N ASP A 258 -24.67 17.36 13.85
CA ASP A 258 -25.95 16.64 13.95
C ASP A 258 -26.02 15.83 15.26
N ASP A 259 -24.86 15.38 15.75
CA ASP A 259 -24.66 14.86 17.10
C ASP A 259 -23.62 15.74 17.84
N PRO A 260 -24.06 16.62 18.77
CA PRO A 260 -23.20 17.48 19.57
C PRO A 260 -22.19 16.74 20.46
N SER A 261 -22.42 15.45 20.74
CA SER A 261 -21.52 14.62 21.57
C SER A 261 -20.43 13.91 20.76
N SER A 262 -20.48 13.99 19.44
CA SER A 262 -19.52 13.31 18.57
C SER A 262 -18.13 13.96 18.62
N ALA A 263 -17.08 13.13 18.51
CA ALA A 263 -15.70 13.60 18.35
C ALA A 263 -15.52 14.51 17.11
N LYS A 264 -16.35 14.29 16.09
CA LYS A 264 -16.43 15.12 14.88
C LYS A 264 -16.94 16.52 15.24
N CYS A 265 -18.06 16.64 15.97
CA CYS A 265 -18.55 17.94 16.42
C CYS A 265 -17.54 18.64 17.34
N ALA A 266 -16.98 17.92 18.33
CA ALA A 266 -15.95 18.46 19.22
C ALA A 266 -14.73 19.01 18.44
N PHE A 267 -14.28 18.29 17.41
CA PHE A 267 -13.23 18.79 16.52
C PHE A 267 -13.65 20.10 15.81
N TYR A 268 -14.76 20.09 15.08
CA TYR A 268 -15.15 21.24 14.26
C TYR A 268 -15.63 22.46 15.06
N SER A 269 -16.11 22.26 16.30
CA SER A 269 -16.43 23.33 17.24
C SER A 269 -15.19 23.92 17.92
N GLY A 270 -14.14 23.13 18.12
CA GLY A 270 -12.89 23.56 18.78
C GLY A 270 -11.81 24.09 17.84
N HIS A 271 -11.96 23.92 16.52
CA HIS A 271 -10.93 24.23 15.53
C HIS A 271 -11.46 25.04 14.34
N SER A 272 -10.64 25.99 13.87
CA SER A 272 -10.78 26.67 12.58
C SER A 272 -9.81 26.08 11.56
N LEU A 273 -10.33 25.81 10.36
CA LEU A 273 -9.57 25.34 9.20
C LEU A 273 -9.23 26.51 8.29
N VAL A 274 -7.95 26.67 7.94
CA VAL A 274 -7.44 27.72 7.05
C VAL A 274 -6.79 27.09 5.81
N PHE A 275 -7.33 27.39 4.64
CA PHE A 275 -6.89 26.84 3.35
C PHE A 275 -6.25 27.93 2.48
N ILE A 276 -4.98 27.73 2.09
CA ILE A 276 -4.25 28.60 1.16
C ILE A 276 -3.91 27.77 -0.08
N PRO A 277 -4.81 27.69 -1.07
CA PRO A 277 -4.71 26.73 -2.17
C PRO A 277 -3.62 27.07 -3.20
N ASN A 278 -3.28 28.35 -3.35
CA ASN A 278 -2.28 28.82 -4.28
C ASN A 278 -1.39 29.91 -3.68
N LEU A 279 -0.19 29.52 -3.20
CA LEU A 279 0.77 30.47 -2.64
C LEU A 279 1.62 31.18 -3.71
N ASN A 280 1.79 30.58 -4.90
CA ASN A 280 2.62 31.13 -5.99
C ASN A 280 1.80 31.45 -7.25
N PRO A 281 0.87 32.42 -7.21
CA PRO A 281 -0.01 32.71 -8.34
C PRO A 281 0.74 33.25 -9.56
N ASP A 282 1.85 33.98 -9.38
CA ASP A 282 2.65 34.49 -10.50
C ASP A 282 3.38 33.37 -11.24
N GLY A 283 4.07 32.49 -10.51
CA GLY A 283 4.77 31.36 -11.11
C GLY A 283 3.82 30.40 -11.83
N VAL A 284 2.61 30.18 -11.27
CA VAL A 284 1.54 29.40 -11.92
C VAL A 284 1.10 30.06 -13.22
N ALA A 285 0.80 31.36 -13.20
CA ALA A 285 0.36 32.07 -14.39
C ALA A 285 1.38 32.06 -15.53
N LEU A 286 2.68 32.09 -15.18
CA LEU A 286 3.80 32.12 -16.12
C LEU A 286 4.39 30.74 -16.48
N GLY A 287 3.82 29.65 -15.93
CA GLY A 287 4.29 28.29 -16.20
C GLY A 287 5.73 28.02 -15.71
N HIS A 288 6.18 28.67 -14.63
CA HIS A 288 7.53 28.50 -14.09
C HIS A 288 7.80 27.06 -13.63
N TRP A 289 9.06 26.63 -13.66
CA TRP A 289 9.49 25.31 -13.23
C TRP A 289 9.58 25.21 -11.70
N ARG A 290 9.86 26.31 -11.01
CA ARG A 290 10.10 26.27 -9.56
C ARG A 290 9.75 27.55 -8.82
N HIS A 291 10.16 28.69 -9.35
CA HIS A 291 10.25 29.93 -8.59
C HIS A 291 9.01 30.81 -8.69
N ASN A 292 8.90 31.77 -7.77
CA ASN A 292 8.04 32.93 -7.94
C ASN A 292 8.66 33.94 -8.92
N LEU A 293 8.10 35.14 -9.01
CA LEU A 293 8.55 36.17 -9.96
C LEU A 293 9.93 36.76 -9.63
N ASP A 294 10.39 36.68 -8.38
CA ASP A 294 11.71 37.14 -7.94
C ASP A 294 12.80 36.04 -8.07
N GLY A 295 12.50 34.94 -8.76
CA GLY A 295 13.45 33.83 -8.94
C GLY A 295 13.74 33.05 -7.66
N THR A 296 12.81 33.08 -6.69
CA THR A 296 12.95 32.40 -5.40
C THR A 296 12.07 31.16 -5.31
N ASP A 297 12.65 30.05 -4.85
CA ASP A 297 11.91 28.87 -4.39
C ASP A 297 11.21 29.23 -3.08
N LEU A 298 9.89 29.45 -3.12
CA LEU A 298 9.12 29.90 -1.95
C LEU A 298 9.25 28.94 -0.76
N ASN A 299 9.43 27.64 -1.01
CA ASN A 299 9.66 26.68 0.07
C ASN A 299 11.09 26.73 0.63
N ARG A 300 11.88 27.76 0.33
CA ARG A 300 13.18 28.07 0.93
C ARG A 300 13.23 29.42 1.66
N ASP A 301 12.13 30.17 1.63
CA ASP A 301 12.03 31.50 2.23
C ASP A 301 11.36 31.49 3.62
N TRP A 302 11.06 30.30 4.16
CA TRP A 302 10.41 30.14 5.45
C TRP A 302 11.41 30.40 6.60
N GLY A 303 11.32 31.60 7.16
CA GLY A 303 12.15 32.09 8.27
C GLY A 303 12.68 33.51 8.02
N THR A 304 13.14 33.78 6.80
CA THR A 304 13.58 35.12 6.35
C THR A 304 12.42 35.96 5.86
N PHE A 305 11.43 35.34 5.21
CA PHE A 305 10.23 36.00 4.68
C PHE A 305 10.58 37.21 3.78
N GLU A 306 11.54 37.01 2.88
CA GLU A 306 11.97 38.01 1.90
C GLU A 306 10.95 38.14 0.77
N GLN A 307 10.13 37.11 0.54
CA GLN A 307 9.10 37.10 -0.49
C GLN A 307 7.76 37.59 0.05
N PRO A 308 7.01 38.41 -0.71
CA PRO A 308 5.70 38.90 -0.28
C PRO A 308 4.69 37.75 -0.10
N GLU A 309 4.84 36.64 -0.83
CA GLU A 309 3.98 35.47 -0.72
C GLU A 309 4.07 34.80 0.65
N THR A 310 5.27 34.46 1.11
CA THR A 310 5.49 33.83 2.42
C THR A 310 5.20 34.81 3.57
N ARG A 311 5.48 36.11 3.39
CA ARG A 311 5.08 37.16 4.34
C ARG A 311 3.59 37.20 4.57
N ALA A 312 2.77 37.08 3.51
CA ALA A 312 1.32 37.07 3.65
C ALA A 312 0.84 35.95 4.57
N VAL A 313 1.47 34.77 4.51
CA VAL A 313 1.14 33.65 5.42
C VAL A 313 1.65 33.90 6.83
N ARG A 314 2.86 34.45 6.98
CA ARG A 314 3.41 34.86 8.29
C ARG A 314 2.48 35.87 8.97
N ASP A 315 2.10 36.94 8.26
CA ASP A 315 1.27 38.01 8.81
C ASP A 315 -0.13 37.51 9.20
N LEU A 316 -0.67 36.58 8.41
CA LEU A 316 -1.89 35.85 8.78
C LEU A 316 -1.69 35.10 10.10
N VAL A 317 -0.65 34.27 10.20
CA VAL A 317 -0.38 33.47 11.41
C VAL A 317 -0.12 34.35 12.63
N ASP A 318 0.68 35.42 12.48
CA ASP A 318 0.96 36.38 13.54
C ASP A 318 -0.35 37.06 14.02
N SER A 319 -1.25 37.43 13.10
CA SER A 319 -2.56 38.00 13.47
C SER A 319 -3.47 37.02 14.22
N LEU A 320 -3.35 35.72 13.98
CA LEU A 320 -4.09 34.69 14.72
C LEU A 320 -3.55 34.56 16.15
N GLU A 321 -2.23 34.58 16.32
CA GLU A 321 -1.60 34.54 17.65
C GLU A 321 -1.92 35.78 18.49
N GLU A 322 -2.01 36.96 17.88
CA GLU A 322 -2.42 38.21 18.57
C GLU A 322 -3.82 38.11 19.20
N THR A 323 -4.70 37.26 18.64
CA THR A 323 -6.04 37.00 19.19
C THR A 323 -6.05 35.93 20.30
N GLY A 324 -4.89 35.36 20.64
CA GLY A 324 -4.76 34.27 21.62
C GLY A 324 -5.04 32.88 21.04
N SER A 325 -5.06 32.74 19.71
CA SER A 325 -5.32 31.47 19.03
C SER A 325 -4.03 30.68 18.80
N GLU A 326 -4.09 29.35 18.84
CA GLU A 326 -2.93 28.47 18.64
C GLU A 326 -2.97 27.75 17.28
N ILE A 327 -1.82 27.58 16.64
CA ILE A 327 -1.69 26.67 15.48
C ILE A 327 -1.59 25.23 16.02
N ALA A 328 -2.47 24.34 15.56
CA ALA A 328 -2.52 22.94 15.99
C ALA A 328 -1.86 21.97 14.99
N VAL A 329 -1.98 22.21 13.68
CA VAL A 329 -1.37 21.40 12.60
C VAL A 329 -1.07 22.28 11.39
N MET A 330 0.01 21.95 10.66
CA MET A 330 0.28 22.51 9.35
C MET A 330 0.56 21.41 8.31
N LEU A 331 -0.17 21.40 7.20
CA LEU A 331 0.11 20.53 6.05
C LEU A 331 0.46 21.35 4.81
N ASP A 332 1.49 20.90 4.10
CA ASP A 332 2.06 21.55 2.93
C ASP A 332 2.03 20.59 1.73
N PHE A 333 1.17 20.84 0.76
CA PHE A 333 0.88 19.91 -0.35
C PHE A 333 1.77 20.19 -1.57
N HIS A 334 2.49 19.15 -2.00
CA HIS A 334 3.53 19.19 -3.03
C HIS A 334 3.41 17.99 -4.00
N SER A 335 4.32 17.91 -4.99
CA SER A 335 4.42 16.76 -5.88
C SER A 335 5.84 16.31 -6.16
N THR A 336 6.02 15.00 -6.21
CA THR A 336 7.29 14.35 -6.50
C THR A 336 7.06 13.06 -7.29
N TRP A 337 8.07 12.23 -7.49
CA TRP A 337 7.95 10.99 -8.27
C TRP A 337 7.19 9.87 -7.54
N ARG A 338 6.91 10.02 -6.25
CA ARG A 338 6.28 9.00 -5.41
C ARG A 338 5.44 9.63 -4.31
N ASN A 339 4.45 8.88 -3.82
CA ASN A 339 3.60 9.31 -2.72
C ASN A 339 4.35 9.24 -1.38
N VAL A 340 4.71 10.38 -0.79
CA VAL A 340 5.53 10.44 0.44
C VAL A 340 5.07 11.55 1.38
N PHE A 341 5.02 11.25 2.68
CA PHE A 341 4.95 12.25 3.73
C PHE A 341 6.35 12.57 4.25
N TYR A 342 6.79 13.81 4.07
CA TYR A 342 8.02 14.28 4.71
C TYR A 342 7.70 14.91 6.06
N VAL A 343 8.38 14.41 7.08
CA VAL A 343 8.29 14.89 8.47
C VAL A 343 9.58 15.63 8.88
N PRO A 344 9.54 16.57 9.84
CA PRO A 344 10.73 17.26 10.34
C PRO A 344 11.71 16.25 10.96
N THR A 345 11.17 15.34 11.76
CA THR A 345 11.94 14.25 12.37
C THR A 345 11.12 12.96 12.36
N LEU A 346 11.79 11.81 12.47
CA LEU A 346 11.13 10.51 12.67
C LEU A 346 10.67 10.30 14.13
N LYS A 347 11.16 11.12 15.06
CA LYS A 347 10.69 11.16 16.44
C LYS A 347 9.44 12.03 16.43
N ASP A 348 8.29 11.42 16.65
CA ASP A 348 6.97 12.06 16.52
C ASP A 348 6.67 12.90 17.78
N SER A 349 7.57 13.82 18.13
CA SER A 349 7.62 14.65 19.34
C SER A 349 6.79 15.93 19.22
N THR A 350 5.70 15.86 18.46
CA THR A 350 4.77 16.96 18.22
C THR A 350 3.65 16.94 19.27
N ARG A 351 2.85 18.01 19.35
CA ARG A 351 1.63 18.04 20.16
C ARG A 351 0.41 17.94 19.23
N PRO A 352 -0.37 16.84 19.27
CA PRO A 352 -0.25 15.65 20.12
C PRO A 352 0.86 14.67 19.67
N PRO A 353 1.45 13.88 20.59
CA PRO A 353 2.54 12.97 20.25
C PRO A 353 2.08 11.84 19.32
N ALA A 354 3.00 11.33 18.51
CA ALA A 354 2.70 10.27 17.54
C ALA A 354 1.67 10.66 16.46
N PHE A 355 1.41 11.94 16.23
CA PHE A 355 0.39 12.44 15.32
C PHE A 355 0.48 11.80 13.93
N VAL A 356 1.63 11.91 13.26
CA VAL A 356 1.79 11.42 11.88
C VAL A 356 1.59 9.91 11.83
N THR A 357 2.09 9.22 12.85
CA THR A 357 1.96 7.77 12.99
C THR A 357 0.50 7.35 13.14
N ARG A 358 -0.27 8.06 13.97
CA ARG A 358 -1.70 7.78 14.20
C ARG A 358 -2.53 8.12 12.98
N TRP A 359 -2.28 9.27 12.36
CA TRP A 359 -2.98 9.76 11.17
C TRP A 359 -2.84 8.78 10.00
N LEU A 360 -1.60 8.34 9.72
CA LEU A 360 -1.34 7.35 8.68
C LEU A 360 -1.93 5.97 8.98
N ARG A 361 -1.98 5.58 10.25
CA ARG A 361 -2.57 4.31 10.65
C ARG A 361 -4.07 4.31 10.36
N LEU A 362 -4.78 5.39 10.71
CA LEU A 362 -6.21 5.52 10.49
C LEU A 362 -6.53 5.63 9.00
N ALA A 363 -5.79 6.46 8.25
CA ALA A 363 -5.96 6.56 6.81
C ALA A 363 -5.84 5.20 6.11
N ARG A 364 -4.84 4.39 6.49
CA ARG A 364 -4.64 3.03 5.95
C ARG A 364 -5.68 2.01 6.41
N ALA A 365 -6.36 2.24 7.54
CA ALA A 365 -7.36 1.31 8.06
C ALA A 365 -8.65 1.29 7.22
N SER A 366 -8.90 2.35 6.45
CA SER A 366 -10.04 2.43 5.52
C SER A 366 -9.97 1.41 4.38
N GLY A 367 -8.78 0.93 4.00
CA GLY A 367 -8.58 0.05 2.85
C GLY A 367 -8.53 0.76 1.49
N ASP A 368 -8.99 2.01 1.41
CA ASP A 368 -9.13 2.78 0.16
C ASP A 368 -8.01 3.83 -0.05
N ALA A 369 -7.25 4.18 0.99
CA ALA A 369 -6.13 5.11 0.85
C ALA A 369 -4.91 4.46 0.20
N TYR A 370 -4.39 5.11 -0.84
CA TYR A 370 -3.11 4.76 -1.46
C TYR A 370 -1.94 4.80 -0.46
N ALA A 371 -0.93 3.94 -0.65
CA ALA A 371 0.17 3.79 0.30
C ALA A 371 1.22 4.90 0.17
N PHE A 372 1.12 5.94 1.01
CA PHE A 372 2.22 6.89 1.19
C PHE A 372 3.37 6.30 2.00
N GLU A 373 4.61 6.57 1.60
CA GLU A 373 5.78 6.34 2.43
C GLU A 373 5.94 7.45 3.48
N ARG A 374 6.58 7.16 4.61
CA ARG A 374 6.98 8.18 5.59
C ARG A 374 8.50 8.28 5.57
N ALA A 375 9.03 9.46 5.31
CA ALA A 375 10.47 9.69 5.27
C ALA A 375 10.85 10.99 6.02
N PRO A 376 11.98 11.02 6.75
CA PRO A 376 12.59 12.29 7.10
C PRO A 376 13.20 12.90 5.84
N ARG A 377 13.11 14.22 5.69
CA ARG A 377 13.82 14.96 4.63
C ARG A 377 14.41 16.24 5.20
N SER A 378 15.66 16.48 4.78
CA SER A 378 16.58 17.57 5.16
C SER A 378 16.95 17.66 6.64
N SER A 379 18.02 18.40 6.96
CA SER A 379 18.33 18.76 8.35
C SER A 379 17.26 19.69 8.90
N GLU A 380 17.04 19.63 10.22
CA GLU A 380 16.13 20.52 10.96
C GLU A 380 16.43 22.01 10.73
N ASP A 381 17.64 22.34 10.23
CA ASP A 381 18.11 23.70 9.97
C ASP A 381 17.59 24.33 8.67
N THR A 382 17.00 23.55 7.76
CA THR A 382 16.57 24.08 6.45
C THR A 382 15.33 24.97 6.55
N ALA A 383 15.34 26.11 5.84
CA ALA A 383 14.31 27.15 5.81
C ALA A 383 13.08 26.78 4.95
N ILE A 384 12.46 25.64 5.25
CA ILE A 384 11.27 25.12 4.55
C ILE A 384 10.04 25.21 5.46
N ALA A 385 8.82 25.31 4.89
CA ALA A 385 7.57 25.54 5.63
C ALA A 385 7.42 24.60 6.82
N LYS A 386 7.53 23.30 6.53
CA LYS A 386 7.45 22.21 7.50
C LYS A 386 8.38 22.41 8.71
N ASN A 387 9.63 22.80 8.47
CA ASN A 387 10.60 22.99 9.55
C ASN A 387 10.36 24.29 10.32
N TYR A 388 9.90 25.34 9.63
CA TYR A 388 9.54 26.61 10.26
C TYR A 388 8.40 26.42 11.27
N PHE A 389 7.27 25.85 10.85
CA PHE A 389 6.12 25.63 11.74
C PHE A 389 6.45 24.65 12.88
N TYR A 390 7.21 23.59 12.59
CA TYR A 390 7.68 22.68 13.64
C TYR A 390 8.56 23.39 14.68
N ARG A 391 9.52 24.23 14.27
CA ARG A 391 10.42 24.95 15.18
C ARG A 391 9.71 26.05 15.97
N ARG A 392 8.82 26.79 15.32
CA ARG A 392 8.10 27.91 15.93
C ARG A 392 7.05 27.41 16.93
N PHE A 393 6.28 26.38 16.58
CA PHE A 393 5.09 25.98 17.35
C PHE A 393 5.18 24.61 18.02
N GLY A 394 6.13 23.74 17.62
CA GLY A 394 6.20 22.36 18.15
C GLY A 394 5.04 21.45 17.69
N VAL A 395 4.36 21.84 16.61
CA VAL A 395 3.15 21.17 16.10
C VAL A 395 3.46 20.17 15.00
N PRO A 396 2.54 19.24 14.67
CA PRO A 396 2.62 18.44 13.48
C PRO A 396 2.65 19.32 12.23
N ALA A 397 3.83 19.43 11.63
CA ALA A 397 4.07 20.12 10.37
C ALA A 397 4.55 19.10 9.34
N ILE A 398 3.83 18.92 8.23
CA ILE A 398 4.04 17.79 7.30
C ILE A 398 4.01 18.28 5.86
N THR A 399 4.96 17.84 5.04
CA THR A 399 4.87 17.99 3.58
C THR A 399 4.23 16.73 2.99
N VAL A 400 3.09 16.91 2.32
CA VAL A 400 2.30 15.87 1.65
C VAL A 400 2.68 15.86 0.17
N GLU A 401 3.48 14.89 -0.27
CA GLU A 401 3.93 14.80 -1.65
C GLU A 401 3.16 13.74 -2.41
N THR A 402 2.48 14.16 -3.47
CA THR A 402 1.73 13.28 -4.36
C THR A 402 2.56 12.95 -5.61
N GLY A 403 2.54 11.69 -6.04
CA GLY A 403 3.29 11.20 -7.20
C GLY A 403 2.82 11.86 -8.49
N ASP A 404 3.76 12.31 -9.35
CA ASP A 404 3.50 12.95 -10.65
C ASP A 404 2.53 12.12 -11.52
N ASP A 405 2.72 10.80 -11.53
CA ASP A 405 1.94 9.84 -12.33
C ASP A 405 0.80 9.16 -11.54
N THR A 406 0.46 9.66 -10.34
CA THR A 406 -0.63 9.07 -9.54
C THR A 406 -1.97 9.24 -10.28
N PRO A 407 -2.75 8.16 -10.49
CA PRO A 407 -4.07 8.22 -11.11
C PRO A 407 -5.00 9.22 -10.42
N ARG A 408 -5.83 9.93 -11.19
CA ARG A 408 -6.66 11.02 -10.66
C ARG A 408 -7.84 10.53 -9.83
N ASP A 409 -8.38 9.37 -10.16
CA ASP A 409 -9.35 8.63 -9.36
C ASP A 409 -8.77 8.19 -8.00
N GLU A 410 -7.50 7.75 -7.98
CA GLU A 410 -6.82 7.43 -6.72
C GLU A 410 -6.59 8.67 -5.85
N ILE A 411 -6.22 9.81 -6.44
CA ILE A 411 -6.12 11.10 -5.73
C ILE A 411 -7.49 11.48 -5.14
N ALA A 412 -8.55 11.39 -5.93
CA ALA A 412 -9.92 11.71 -5.52
C ALA A 412 -10.44 10.79 -4.40
N ALA A 413 -10.04 9.51 -4.38
CA ALA A 413 -10.39 8.57 -3.31
C ALA A 413 -9.54 8.78 -2.04
N THR A 414 -8.26 9.13 -2.20
CA THR A 414 -7.30 9.19 -1.08
C THR A 414 -7.42 10.48 -0.26
N GLY A 415 -7.68 11.62 -0.90
CA GLY A 415 -7.86 12.91 -0.22
C GLY A 415 -8.91 12.87 0.90
N PRO A 416 -10.14 12.37 0.63
CA PRO A 416 -11.18 12.23 1.64
C PRO A 416 -10.80 11.33 2.82
N VAL A 417 -10.09 10.23 2.56
CA VAL A 417 -9.65 9.32 3.61
C VAL A 417 -8.62 9.98 4.54
N LEU A 418 -7.66 10.72 3.97
CA LEU A 418 -6.69 11.48 4.76
C LEU A 418 -7.39 12.55 5.61
N ALA A 419 -8.40 13.24 5.06
CA ALA A 419 -9.19 14.24 5.77
C ALA A 419 -9.96 13.64 6.94
N ALA A 420 -10.70 12.54 6.73
CA ALA A 420 -11.45 11.86 7.79
C ALA A 420 -10.52 11.37 8.92
N ALA A 421 -9.38 10.78 8.55
CA ALA A 421 -8.39 10.34 9.53
C ALA A 421 -7.79 11.50 10.34
N LEU A 422 -7.64 12.69 9.75
CA LEU A 422 -7.14 13.88 10.45
C LEU A 422 -8.10 14.30 11.56
N VAL A 423 -9.39 14.42 11.22
CA VAL A 423 -10.47 14.76 12.15
C VAL A 423 -10.51 13.77 13.32
N GLU A 424 -10.36 12.48 13.04
CA GLU A 424 -10.37 11.43 14.05
C GLU A 424 -9.15 11.49 15.00
N VAL A 425 -7.95 11.83 14.50
CA VAL A 425 -6.76 12.01 15.35
C VAL A 425 -6.90 13.20 16.29
N LEU A 426 -7.46 14.31 15.80
CA LEU A 426 -7.50 15.59 16.53
C LEU A 426 -8.78 15.76 17.37
N GLY A 427 -9.88 15.10 17.02
CA GLY A 427 -11.15 15.13 17.77
C GLY A 427 -11.15 14.36 19.09
N GLY A 428 -9.98 14.03 19.66
CA GLY A 428 -9.88 13.35 20.95
C GLY A 428 -10.14 11.84 20.93
N GLY A 429 -10.22 11.20 19.75
CA GLY A 429 -10.25 9.74 19.66
C GLY A 429 -8.92 9.15 20.14
N ASN A 430 -8.82 8.77 21.42
CA ASN A 430 -7.65 8.15 22.04
C ASN A 430 -7.23 6.86 21.32
N GLY A 431 -6.42 6.99 20.27
CA GLY A 431 -5.59 5.92 19.74
C GLY A 431 -4.17 6.11 20.28
N PRO A 432 -3.68 5.32 21.26
CA PRO A 432 -2.40 5.65 21.86
C PRO A 432 -1.21 5.27 20.97
N SER A 433 -0.12 5.99 21.20
CA SER A 433 1.16 5.94 20.49
C SER A 433 1.91 4.62 20.67
N GLY A 434 2.65 4.22 19.62
CA GLY A 434 3.64 3.13 19.64
C GLY A 434 3.06 1.71 19.55
N ARG A 435 2.27 1.36 18.53
CA ARG A 435 1.53 0.08 18.50
C ARG A 435 1.76 -0.73 17.22
N ARG A 436 2.05 -2.02 17.36
CA ARG A 436 2.09 -3.03 16.27
C ARG A 436 0.73 -2.99 15.54
N ARG A 437 0.75 -2.92 14.19
CA ARG A 437 -0.45 -2.79 13.33
C ARG A 437 -1.60 -3.71 13.77
N GLY A 438 -2.78 -3.14 14.00
CA GLY A 438 -4.05 -3.85 14.24
C GLY A 438 -4.46 -4.04 15.71
N ALA A 439 -3.59 -3.76 16.69
CA ALA A 439 -3.91 -3.99 18.10
C ALA A 439 -4.47 -2.73 18.80
N LEU A 440 -5.50 -2.90 19.64
CA LEU A 440 -6.05 -1.81 20.47
C LEU A 440 -5.01 -1.33 21.49
N CYS A 441 -4.11 -2.21 21.95
CA CYS A 441 -3.02 -1.95 22.91
C CYS A 441 -1.60 -2.31 22.37
N PRO A 442 -0.50 -1.68 22.84
CA PRO A 442 0.87 -1.83 22.31
C PRO A 442 1.63 -3.00 22.87
N ASP A 443 1.32 -3.32 24.11
CA ASP A 443 2.18 -3.91 25.08
C ASP A 443 1.32 -4.41 26.22
N PHE A 444 1.98 -5.12 27.12
CA PHE A 444 1.37 -5.73 28.28
C PHE A 444 0.74 -4.70 29.23
N PHE A 445 1.37 -3.54 29.42
CA PHE A 445 0.93 -2.50 30.35
C PHE A 445 -0.45 -1.96 29.97
N CYS A 446 -0.66 -1.61 28.70
CA CYS A 446 -1.96 -1.11 28.27
C CYS A 446 -3.08 -2.13 28.48
N TYR A 447 -2.89 -3.39 28.07
CA TYR A 447 -3.91 -4.42 28.28
C TYR A 447 -4.16 -4.68 29.77
N MET A 448 -3.13 -4.54 30.62
CA MET A 448 -3.29 -4.61 32.07
C MET A 448 -4.09 -3.42 32.61
N ALA A 449 -3.82 -2.21 32.11
CA ALA A 449 -4.61 -1.01 32.40
C ALA A 449 -6.09 -1.22 32.03
N GLU A 450 -6.38 -1.74 30.83
CA GLU A 450 -7.75 -2.05 30.40
C GLU A 450 -8.41 -3.12 31.28
N ALA A 451 -7.68 -4.19 31.62
CA ALA A 451 -8.20 -5.22 32.54
C ALA A 451 -8.51 -4.65 33.94
N ASN A 452 -7.69 -3.71 34.42
CA ASN A 452 -7.92 -3.02 35.69
C ASN A 452 -9.12 -2.06 35.61
N LYS A 453 -9.29 -1.31 34.51
CA LYS A 453 -10.49 -0.46 34.30
C LYS A 453 -11.76 -1.30 34.34
N ALA A 454 -11.76 -2.43 33.61
CA ALA A 454 -12.90 -3.34 33.57
C ALA A 454 -13.20 -3.93 34.96
N SER A 455 -12.16 -4.19 35.74
CA SER A 455 -12.31 -4.70 37.12
C SER A 455 -12.93 -3.64 38.02
N LEU A 456 -12.45 -2.39 37.97
CA LEU A 456 -13.02 -1.30 38.77
C LEU A 456 -14.51 -1.07 38.44
N VAL A 457 -14.86 -1.03 37.15
CA VAL A 457 -16.25 -0.87 36.70
C VAL A 457 -17.14 -2.00 37.23
N MET A 458 -16.64 -3.25 37.23
CA MET A 458 -17.37 -4.38 37.77
C MET A 458 -17.48 -4.33 39.30
N LEU A 459 -16.39 -4.03 40.02
CA LEU A 459 -16.38 -3.97 41.48
C LEU A 459 -17.36 -2.91 42.01
N LEU A 460 -17.43 -1.74 41.37
CA LEU A 460 -18.40 -0.70 41.72
C LEU A 460 -19.83 -1.18 41.48
N LYS A 461 -20.08 -1.84 40.35
CA LYS A 461 -21.41 -2.35 40.00
C LYS A 461 -21.90 -3.43 40.98
N GLU A 462 -21.02 -4.33 41.40
CA GLU A 462 -21.31 -5.39 42.38
C GLU A 462 -21.27 -4.89 43.84
N ARG A 463 -21.06 -3.58 44.06
CA ARG A 463 -20.97 -2.95 45.40
C ARG A 463 -19.89 -3.57 46.29
N LEU A 464 -18.82 -4.06 45.68
CA LEU A 464 -17.63 -4.57 46.37
C LEU A 464 -16.67 -3.45 46.75
N VAL A 465 -16.78 -2.32 46.06
CA VAL A 465 -16.24 -1.02 46.46
C VAL A 465 -17.36 0.01 46.38
N ASP A 466 -17.33 1.02 47.24
CA ASP A 466 -18.27 2.15 47.13
C ASP A 466 -17.83 3.16 46.06
N ARG A 467 -18.69 4.15 45.80
CA ARG A 467 -18.45 5.15 44.76
C ARG A 467 -17.23 6.03 45.05
N GLY A 468 -17.01 6.41 46.31
CA GLY A 468 -15.88 7.26 46.70
C GLY A 468 -14.56 6.51 46.56
N GLN A 469 -14.53 5.24 46.98
CA GLN A 469 -13.39 4.36 46.76
C GLN A 469 -13.12 4.15 45.26
N ALA A 470 -14.18 3.98 44.46
CA ALA A 470 -14.02 3.79 43.02
C ALA A 470 -13.46 5.05 42.31
N GLU A 471 -13.96 6.23 42.65
CA GLU A 471 -13.44 7.52 42.15
C GLU A 471 -11.95 7.70 42.49
N LYS A 472 -11.56 7.37 43.73
CA LYS A 472 -10.18 7.42 44.19
C LYS A 472 -9.26 6.46 43.43
N ILE A 473 -9.69 5.21 43.22
CA ILE A 473 -8.96 4.23 42.41
C ILE A 473 -8.85 4.71 40.96
N ALA A 474 -9.94 5.23 40.37
CA ALA A 474 -9.96 5.71 39.00
C ALA A 474 -8.97 6.88 38.78
N ALA A 475 -8.96 7.84 39.71
CA ALA A 475 -8.02 8.98 39.68
C ALA A 475 -6.55 8.50 39.75
N ALA A 476 -6.22 7.61 40.70
CA ALA A 476 -4.88 7.05 40.81
C ALA A 476 -4.47 6.27 39.54
N MET A 477 -5.39 5.51 38.96
CA MET A 477 -5.15 4.81 37.69
C MET A 477 -4.91 5.77 36.52
N MET A 478 -5.69 6.84 36.41
CA MET A 478 -5.51 7.85 35.36
C MET A 478 -4.14 8.52 35.47
N GLN A 479 -3.74 8.91 36.68
CA GLN A 479 -2.42 9.49 36.93
C GLN A 479 -1.31 8.49 36.59
N LEU A 480 -1.39 7.25 37.06
CA LEU A 480 -0.40 6.21 36.76
C LEU A 480 -0.28 5.92 35.26
N HIS A 481 -1.42 5.85 34.55
CA HIS A 481 -1.41 5.65 33.11
C HIS A 481 -0.75 6.83 32.39
N SER A 482 -1.06 8.06 32.77
CA SER A 482 -0.42 9.26 32.23
C SER A 482 1.11 9.25 32.47
N GLU A 483 1.55 8.94 33.69
CA GLU A 483 2.96 8.82 34.05
C GLU A 483 3.70 7.76 33.19
N GLN A 484 3.09 6.60 32.99
CA GLN A 484 3.71 5.51 32.21
C GLN A 484 3.50 5.63 30.69
N GLU A 485 2.65 6.56 30.25
CA GLU A 485 2.52 6.95 28.85
C GLU A 485 3.53 8.03 28.43
N ALA A 486 4.13 8.75 29.38
CA ALA A 486 5.17 9.74 29.12
C ALA A 486 6.43 9.16 28.43
N GLU A 487 7.10 9.98 27.63
CA GLU A 487 8.29 9.55 26.89
C GLU A 487 9.43 9.15 27.85
N GLY A 488 10.01 7.97 27.64
CA GLY A 488 11.08 7.42 28.48
C GLY A 488 10.61 6.77 29.78
N ALA A 489 9.30 6.82 30.10
CA ALA A 489 8.76 6.18 31.28
C ALA A 489 8.89 4.65 31.21
N LYS A 490 9.28 4.04 32.33
CA LYS A 490 9.39 2.59 32.44
C LYS A 490 7.99 1.99 32.66
N ARG A 491 7.45 1.35 31.64
CA ARG A 491 6.16 0.65 31.73
C ARG A 491 6.29 -0.66 32.50
N THR A 492 5.44 -0.86 33.51
CA THR A 492 5.43 -2.12 34.26
C THR A 492 4.65 -3.21 33.52
N ALA A 493 5.24 -4.39 33.42
CA ALA A 493 4.58 -5.60 32.93
C ALA A 493 4.14 -6.53 34.08
N ASN A 494 4.19 -6.04 35.31
CA ASN A 494 3.84 -6.78 36.52
C ASN A 494 2.85 -5.96 37.35
N TYR A 495 1.87 -6.65 37.91
CA TYR A 495 0.84 -6.03 38.73
C TYR A 495 1.37 -5.50 40.08
N LEU A 496 2.34 -6.15 40.74
CA LEU A 496 2.79 -5.67 42.07
C LEU A 496 3.36 -4.24 42.02
N PRO A 497 4.30 -3.91 41.12
CA PRO A 497 4.75 -2.52 40.97
C PRO A 497 3.65 -1.56 40.50
N TYR A 498 2.62 -2.07 39.81
CA TYR A 498 1.46 -1.26 39.41
C TYR A 498 0.63 -0.89 40.65
N GLU A 499 0.35 -1.86 41.53
CA GLU A 499 -0.38 -1.66 42.77
C GLU A 499 0.38 -0.81 43.78
N GLU A 500 1.68 -1.07 43.99
CA GLU A 500 2.56 -0.24 44.83
C GLU A 500 2.46 1.23 44.42
N ARG A 501 2.53 1.50 43.11
CA ARG A 501 2.40 2.87 42.60
C ARG A 501 1.01 3.45 42.78
N LEU A 502 -0.06 2.66 42.67
CA LEU A 502 -1.41 3.14 42.97
C LEU A 502 -1.55 3.54 44.44
N ILE A 503 -0.99 2.75 45.36
CA ILE A 503 -0.98 3.05 46.80
C ILE A 503 -0.21 4.34 47.08
N GLU A 504 0.95 4.54 46.44
CA GLU A 504 1.73 5.80 46.56
C GLU A 504 0.98 7.03 46.06
N LEU A 505 0.15 6.89 45.03
CA LEU A 505 -0.63 7.97 44.42
C LEU A 505 -1.88 8.33 45.23
N ALA A 506 -2.35 7.42 46.08
CA ALA A 506 -3.52 7.60 46.93
C ALA A 506 -3.21 7.07 48.35
N ASP A 507 -3.72 5.88 48.68
CA ASP A 507 -3.40 5.16 49.93
C ASP A 507 -3.77 3.67 49.83
N GLU A 508 -3.66 2.94 50.94
CA GLU A 508 -3.84 1.48 50.98
C GLU A 508 -5.24 1.01 50.53
N GLU A 509 -6.28 1.86 50.61
CA GLU A 509 -7.63 1.49 50.19
C GLU A 509 -7.71 1.20 48.68
N VAL A 510 -6.84 1.78 47.85
CA VAL A 510 -6.88 1.53 46.40
C VAL A 510 -6.46 0.11 46.02
N ALA A 511 -5.82 -0.63 46.93
CA ALA A 511 -5.51 -2.05 46.76
C ALA A 511 -6.77 -2.92 46.65
N ASN A 512 -7.95 -2.43 47.06
CA ASN A 512 -9.22 -3.11 46.83
C ASN A 512 -9.54 -3.31 45.33
N LEU A 513 -8.82 -2.67 44.40
CA LEU A 513 -8.84 -3.03 42.99
C LEU A 513 -8.51 -4.51 42.73
N HIS A 514 -7.76 -5.17 43.63
CA HIS A 514 -7.42 -6.58 43.53
C HIS A 514 -8.47 -7.55 44.10
N LEU A 515 -9.59 -7.06 44.64
CA LEU A 515 -10.61 -7.91 45.27
C LEU A 515 -11.09 -9.03 44.32
N GLY A 516 -11.05 -10.25 44.84
CA GLY A 516 -11.47 -11.46 44.14
C GLY A 516 -10.62 -11.87 42.93
N ARG A 517 -9.46 -11.24 42.71
CA ARG A 517 -8.55 -11.52 41.59
C ARG A 517 -7.23 -12.13 42.06
N SER A 518 -6.43 -12.55 41.09
CA SER A 518 -5.03 -12.94 41.27
C SER A 518 -4.16 -12.34 40.16
N ARG A 519 -2.84 -12.42 40.33
CA ARG A 519 -1.93 -12.21 39.19
C ARG A 519 -2.13 -13.27 38.10
N GLN A 520 -2.64 -14.45 38.45
CA GLN A 520 -2.80 -15.57 37.49
C GLN A 520 -3.85 -15.27 36.42
N ASP A 521 -5.06 -14.91 36.82
CA ASP A 521 -6.14 -14.58 35.90
C ASP A 521 -5.96 -13.20 35.26
N LEU A 522 -5.42 -12.21 35.99
CA LEU A 522 -5.08 -10.91 35.42
C LEU A 522 -4.02 -11.03 34.31
N HIS A 523 -2.87 -11.65 34.58
CA HIS A 523 -1.87 -11.85 33.53
C HIS A 523 -2.38 -12.80 32.45
N GLY A 524 -3.22 -13.77 32.82
CA GLY A 524 -3.90 -14.67 31.88
C GLY A 524 -4.75 -13.92 30.85
N VAL A 525 -5.60 -12.99 31.28
CA VAL A 525 -6.47 -12.21 30.38
C VAL A 525 -5.65 -11.26 29.52
N VAL A 526 -4.61 -10.62 30.08
CA VAL A 526 -3.71 -9.74 29.33
C VAL A 526 -3.00 -10.48 28.21
N ARG A 527 -2.40 -11.63 28.52
CA ARG A 527 -1.78 -12.51 27.52
C ARG A 527 -2.78 -12.95 26.45
N ARG A 528 -4.01 -13.27 26.86
CA ARG A 528 -5.07 -13.69 25.93
C ARG A 528 -5.47 -12.56 24.98
N MET A 529 -5.62 -11.33 25.46
CA MET A 529 -5.89 -10.18 24.60
C MET A 529 -4.74 -9.92 23.61
N LEU A 530 -3.49 -10.02 24.06
CA LEU A 530 -2.31 -9.89 23.19
C LEU A 530 -2.31 -10.92 22.05
N ILE A 531 -2.54 -12.19 22.38
CA ILE A 531 -2.57 -13.27 21.40
C ILE A 531 -3.80 -13.15 20.49
N ARG A 532 -4.95 -12.68 21.01
CA ARG A 532 -6.20 -12.48 20.24
C ARG A 532 -5.98 -11.44 19.14
N ASP A 533 -5.27 -10.37 19.44
CA ASP A 533 -4.96 -9.34 18.45
C ASP A 533 -3.94 -9.85 17.42
N GLN A 534 -2.96 -10.67 17.82
CA GLN A 534 -2.09 -11.35 16.85
C GLN A 534 -2.86 -12.35 15.98
N TRP A 535 -3.85 -13.06 16.54
CA TRP A 535 -4.68 -14.01 15.83
C TRP A 535 -5.41 -13.34 14.65
N LEU A 536 -6.05 -12.21 14.90
CA LEU A 536 -6.73 -11.42 13.87
C LEU A 536 -5.73 -10.83 12.86
N ALA A 537 -4.58 -10.32 13.31
CA ALA A 537 -3.54 -9.78 12.41
C ALA A 537 -2.92 -10.86 11.49
N LEU A 538 -2.80 -12.09 11.98
CA LEU A 538 -2.32 -13.24 11.21
C LEU A 538 -3.35 -13.67 10.17
N ALA A 539 -4.63 -13.76 10.56
CA ALA A 539 -5.72 -14.04 9.65
C ALA A 539 -5.84 -12.97 8.54
N GLU A 540 -5.68 -11.70 8.88
CA GLU A 540 -5.63 -10.61 7.90
C GLU A 540 -4.43 -10.75 6.94
N GLY A 541 -3.26 -11.12 7.46
CA GLY A 541 -2.08 -11.45 6.64
C GLY A 541 -2.32 -12.60 5.66
N ALA A 542 -2.94 -13.68 6.13
CA ALA A 542 -3.33 -14.81 5.28
C ALA A 542 -4.36 -14.40 4.22
N SER A 543 -5.33 -13.54 4.57
CA SER A 543 -6.33 -13.00 3.64
C SER A 543 -5.70 -12.18 2.51
N ARG A 544 -4.73 -11.29 2.82
CA ARG A 544 -4.00 -10.53 1.78
C ARG A 544 -3.17 -11.43 0.88
N ALA A 545 -2.46 -12.39 1.46
CA ALA A 545 -1.72 -13.41 0.71
C ALA A 545 -2.63 -14.21 -0.24
N ARG A 546 -3.80 -14.65 0.24
CA ARG A 546 -4.82 -15.35 -0.56
C ARG A 546 -5.34 -14.45 -1.69
N ALA A 547 -5.62 -13.19 -1.40
CA ALA A 547 -6.10 -12.22 -2.40
C ALA A 547 -5.10 -12.01 -3.53
N ALA A 548 -3.80 -11.88 -3.22
CA ALA A 548 -2.76 -11.75 -4.24
C ALA A 548 -2.69 -12.99 -5.15
N LEU A 549 -2.76 -14.18 -4.55
CA LEU A 549 -2.75 -15.45 -5.29
C LEU A 549 -3.99 -15.61 -6.18
N LEU A 550 -5.16 -15.20 -5.67
CA LEU A 550 -6.42 -15.25 -6.41
C LEU A 550 -6.41 -14.31 -7.62
N ARG A 551 -5.88 -13.09 -7.47
CA ARG A 551 -5.70 -12.15 -8.59
C ARG A 551 -4.80 -12.73 -9.67
N LEU A 552 -3.69 -13.37 -9.30
CA LEU A 552 -2.82 -14.03 -10.28
C LEU A 552 -3.54 -15.21 -10.95
N ALA A 553 -4.32 -15.99 -10.19
CA ALA A 553 -5.11 -17.09 -10.75
C ALA A 553 -6.15 -16.61 -11.77
N GLU A 554 -6.76 -15.45 -11.54
CA GLU A 554 -7.68 -14.80 -12.47
C GLU A 554 -6.98 -14.29 -13.74
N GLN A 555 -5.84 -13.59 -13.58
CA GLN A 555 -5.03 -13.10 -14.69
C GLN A 555 -4.50 -14.22 -15.60
N GLU A 556 -4.30 -15.42 -15.02
CA GLU A 556 -3.74 -16.58 -15.70
C GLU A 556 -4.77 -17.72 -15.85
N ALA A 557 -6.07 -17.40 -15.80
CA ALA A 557 -7.18 -18.35 -15.78
C ALA A 557 -7.12 -19.40 -16.90
N THR A 558 -6.70 -18.97 -18.10
CA THR A 558 -6.66 -19.79 -19.32
C THR A 558 -5.24 -20.13 -19.77
N THR A 559 -4.21 -19.70 -19.06
CA THR A 559 -2.81 -19.93 -19.46
C THR A 559 -2.47 -21.41 -19.33
N ALA A 560 -2.30 -22.11 -20.46
CA ALA A 560 -1.97 -23.53 -20.48
C ALA A 560 -0.55 -23.79 -19.94
N ILE A 561 -0.43 -24.70 -18.98
CA ILE A 561 0.84 -25.10 -18.36
C ILE A 561 0.96 -26.62 -18.25
N PRO A 562 2.19 -27.17 -18.24
CA PRO A 562 2.42 -28.56 -17.85
C PRO A 562 2.13 -28.76 -16.35
N ALA A 563 1.32 -29.77 -16.02
CA ALA A 563 1.20 -30.26 -14.65
C ALA A 563 2.16 -31.43 -14.42
N TYR A 564 2.64 -31.62 -13.20
CA TYR A 564 3.59 -32.68 -12.86
C TYR A 564 3.06 -33.53 -11.71
N THR A 565 3.26 -34.84 -11.83
CA THR A 565 3.06 -35.82 -10.77
C THR A 565 4.33 -36.65 -10.65
N HIS A 566 4.84 -36.86 -9.43
CA HIS A 566 6.15 -37.51 -9.22
C HIS A 566 7.31 -36.81 -9.96
N GLY A 567 7.21 -35.49 -10.20
CA GLY A 567 8.20 -34.74 -10.96
C GLY A 567 8.19 -34.98 -12.47
N VAL A 568 7.22 -35.74 -12.98
CA VAL A 568 7.06 -36.06 -14.41
C VAL A 568 5.82 -35.38 -14.95
N GLN A 569 5.90 -34.85 -16.17
CA GLN A 569 4.77 -34.22 -16.85
C GLN A 569 3.60 -35.22 -16.96
N ALA A 570 2.44 -34.81 -16.42
CA ALA A 570 1.20 -35.56 -16.45
C ALA A 570 0.31 -35.02 -17.58
N GLN A 571 -0.82 -34.38 -17.25
CA GLN A 571 -1.73 -33.75 -18.21
C GLN A 571 -1.52 -32.23 -18.27
N PRO A 572 -1.92 -31.57 -19.36
CA PRO A 572 -2.07 -30.13 -19.39
C PRO A 572 -3.10 -29.65 -18.33
N THR A 573 -2.85 -28.48 -17.75
CA THR A 573 -3.81 -27.72 -16.93
C THR A 573 -3.70 -26.24 -17.29
N THR A 574 -4.52 -25.36 -16.69
CA THR A 574 -4.25 -23.92 -16.70
C THR A 574 -3.53 -23.47 -15.42
N LEU A 575 -2.76 -22.40 -15.50
CA LEU A 575 -2.09 -21.79 -14.35
C LEU A 575 -3.11 -21.28 -13.33
N GLY A 576 -4.21 -20.69 -13.78
CA GLY A 576 -5.32 -20.32 -12.91
C GLY A 576 -5.88 -21.52 -12.13
N HIS A 577 -6.17 -22.64 -12.80
CA HIS A 577 -6.62 -23.86 -12.12
C HIS A 577 -5.61 -24.34 -11.07
N TYR A 578 -4.32 -24.34 -11.40
CA TYR A 578 -3.25 -24.74 -10.48
C TYR A 578 -3.14 -23.81 -9.25
N LEU A 579 -3.20 -22.48 -9.45
CA LEU A 579 -3.10 -21.51 -8.36
C LEU A 579 -4.34 -21.52 -7.45
N LEU A 580 -5.53 -21.86 -7.98
CA LEU A 580 -6.74 -22.03 -7.17
C LEU A 580 -6.59 -23.16 -6.13
N ALA A 581 -5.82 -24.22 -6.42
CA ALA A 581 -5.55 -25.27 -5.44
C ALA A 581 -4.78 -24.74 -4.21
N PHE A 582 -3.83 -23.84 -4.41
CA PHE A 582 -3.09 -23.18 -3.33
C PHE A 582 -3.91 -22.08 -2.64
N SER A 583 -4.79 -21.39 -3.38
CA SER A 583 -5.78 -20.47 -2.80
C SER A 583 -6.74 -21.21 -1.85
N ALA A 584 -7.19 -22.41 -2.23
CA ALA A 584 -8.01 -23.27 -1.39
C ALA A 584 -7.28 -23.72 -0.12
N SER A 585 -5.95 -23.81 -0.14
CA SER A 585 -5.17 -24.08 1.07
C SER A 585 -5.26 -22.95 2.08
N LEU A 586 -5.06 -21.70 1.63
CA LEU A 586 -5.21 -20.52 2.49
C LEU A 586 -6.65 -20.29 2.93
N GLU A 587 -7.64 -20.68 2.13
CA GLU A 587 -9.05 -20.69 2.52
C GLU A 587 -9.31 -21.59 3.73
N ARG A 588 -8.77 -22.82 3.72
CA ARG A 588 -8.86 -23.73 4.87
C ARG A 588 -8.13 -23.16 6.09
N ASP A 589 -7.04 -22.44 5.90
CA ASP A 589 -6.35 -21.78 7.01
C ASP A 589 -7.18 -20.64 7.61
N LEU A 590 -7.82 -19.81 6.78
CA LEU A 590 -8.75 -18.76 7.24
C LEU A 590 -9.96 -19.34 7.96
N GLN A 591 -10.49 -20.47 7.49
CA GLN A 591 -11.52 -21.22 8.22
C GLN A 591 -11.03 -21.65 9.61
N ARG A 592 -9.82 -22.20 9.73
CA ARG A 592 -9.24 -22.56 11.04
C ARG A 592 -9.04 -21.34 11.94
N PHE A 593 -8.62 -20.20 11.40
CA PHE A 593 -8.54 -18.95 12.15
C PHE A 593 -9.91 -18.55 12.70
N ARG A 594 -10.97 -18.60 11.89
CA ARG A 594 -12.33 -18.26 12.32
C ARG A 594 -12.84 -19.20 13.41
N GLU A 595 -12.66 -20.50 13.23
CA GLU A 595 -13.11 -21.52 14.19
C GLU A 595 -12.33 -21.44 15.52
N GLY A 596 -11.01 -21.27 15.46
CA GLY A 596 -10.19 -21.14 16.66
C GLY A 596 -10.37 -19.80 17.38
N TYR A 597 -10.72 -18.73 16.66
CA TYR A 597 -11.03 -17.43 17.29
C TYR A 597 -12.19 -17.53 18.29
N ALA A 598 -13.19 -18.37 18.03
CA ALA A 598 -14.31 -18.58 18.96
C ALA A 598 -13.88 -19.16 20.32
N ARG A 599 -12.82 -19.98 20.34
CA ARG A 599 -12.17 -20.48 21.57
C ARG A 599 -11.24 -19.45 22.17
N MET A 600 -10.47 -18.77 21.32
CA MET A 600 -9.54 -17.71 21.71
C MET A 600 -10.24 -16.53 22.39
N ASN A 601 -11.45 -16.18 21.95
CA ASN A 601 -12.22 -15.06 22.47
C ASN A 601 -13.06 -15.42 23.71
N ARG A 602 -12.46 -16.12 24.67
CA ARG A 602 -13.04 -16.41 26.00
C ARG A 602 -12.16 -15.88 27.13
N SER A 603 -12.74 -15.14 28.08
CA SER A 603 -12.00 -14.44 29.14
C SER A 603 -11.64 -15.37 30.31
N PRO A 604 -10.39 -15.39 30.79
CA PRO A 604 -10.03 -16.07 32.03
C PRO A 604 -10.25 -15.21 33.29
N LEU A 605 -10.51 -13.90 33.15
CA LEU A 605 -10.57 -12.97 34.28
C LEU A 605 -11.69 -13.33 35.28
N GLY A 606 -11.40 -13.23 36.58
CA GLY A 606 -12.30 -13.62 37.68
C GLY A 606 -12.18 -15.10 38.08
N ALA A 607 -11.24 -15.84 37.49
CA ALA A 607 -10.86 -17.17 37.98
C ALA A 607 -9.99 -17.13 39.25
N ALA A 608 -9.53 -15.93 39.64
CA ALA A 608 -8.55 -15.71 40.69
C ALA A 608 -7.30 -16.58 40.45
N ALA A 609 -6.83 -17.34 41.45
CA ALA A 609 -5.72 -18.25 41.25
C ALA A 609 -6.10 -19.46 40.38
N LEU A 610 -7.22 -20.11 40.69
CA LEU A 610 -7.74 -21.31 39.99
C LEU A 610 -9.14 -21.75 40.46
N GLY A 611 -9.65 -21.20 41.56
CA GLY A 611 -10.88 -21.62 42.23
C GLY A 611 -11.88 -20.49 42.45
N THR A 612 -11.77 -19.39 41.69
CA THR A 612 -12.57 -18.16 41.90
C THR A 612 -12.35 -17.55 43.28
N SER A 613 -13.31 -16.76 43.79
CA SER A 613 -13.22 -16.04 45.05
C SER A 613 -14.49 -16.22 45.89
N GLY A 614 -14.39 -15.96 47.20
CA GLY A 614 -15.56 -15.76 48.06
C GLY A 614 -16.32 -14.46 47.76
N PHE A 615 -15.71 -13.52 47.02
CA PHE A 615 -16.40 -12.35 46.48
C PHE A 615 -17.20 -12.73 45.23
N SER A 616 -18.42 -12.22 45.14
CA SER A 616 -19.35 -12.50 44.03
C SER A 616 -19.02 -11.66 42.79
N LEU A 617 -17.92 -11.99 42.09
CA LEU A 617 -17.53 -11.27 40.87
C LEU A 617 -18.41 -11.63 39.66
N ASP A 618 -18.88 -10.62 38.91
CA ASP A 618 -19.54 -10.84 37.61
C ASP A 618 -18.52 -11.08 36.48
N ARG A 619 -18.18 -12.35 36.27
CA ARG A 619 -17.26 -12.80 35.21
C ARG A 619 -17.81 -12.55 33.79
N LYS A 620 -19.14 -12.50 33.62
CA LYS A 620 -19.74 -12.21 32.30
C LYS A 620 -19.54 -10.73 31.98
N ARG A 621 -19.78 -9.85 32.93
CA ARG A 621 -19.52 -8.41 32.77
C ARG A 621 -18.06 -8.12 32.47
N LEU A 622 -17.13 -8.78 33.18
CA LEU A 622 -15.70 -8.67 32.89
C LEU A 622 -15.35 -9.10 31.46
N ALA A 623 -15.92 -10.21 30.98
CA ALA A 623 -15.74 -10.67 29.61
C ALA A 623 -16.28 -9.64 28.59
N GLU A 624 -17.51 -9.15 28.79
CA GLU A 624 -18.15 -8.15 27.92
C GLU A 624 -17.33 -6.86 27.80
N LEU A 625 -16.87 -6.32 28.93
CA LEU A 625 -16.08 -5.08 28.98
C LEU A 625 -14.74 -5.18 28.24
N LEU A 626 -14.18 -6.40 28.13
CA LEU A 626 -12.91 -6.67 27.45
C LEU A 626 -13.08 -7.27 26.05
N GLY A 627 -14.31 -7.26 25.52
CA GLY A 627 -14.65 -7.74 24.17
C GLY A 627 -14.59 -9.26 24.00
N PHE A 628 -14.63 -10.02 25.09
CA PHE A 628 -14.72 -11.48 25.04
C PHE A 628 -16.18 -11.93 24.91
N ALA A 629 -16.41 -13.05 24.21
CA ALA A 629 -17.75 -13.59 23.98
C ALA A 629 -18.36 -14.25 25.23
N ALA A 630 -17.53 -14.78 26.13
CA ALA A 630 -17.92 -15.29 27.44
C ALA A 630 -16.68 -15.51 28.33
N PRO A 631 -16.83 -15.75 29.64
CA PRO A 631 -15.76 -16.35 30.43
C PRO A 631 -15.43 -17.78 29.96
N VAL A 632 -14.20 -18.23 30.22
CA VAL A 632 -13.87 -19.65 30.25
C VAL A 632 -14.61 -20.25 31.45
N GLU A 633 -15.47 -21.23 31.24
CA GLU A 633 -16.43 -21.68 32.25
C GLU A 633 -15.74 -22.14 33.54
N ASN A 634 -14.86 -23.14 33.43
CA ASN A 634 -14.11 -23.69 34.55
C ASN A 634 -12.90 -22.80 34.91
N SER A 635 -12.80 -22.36 36.17
CA SER A 635 -11.71 -21.47 36.64
C SER A 635 -10.34 -22.13 36.64
N TYR A 636 -10.27 -23.46 36.79
CA TYR A 636 -9.04 -24.21 36.69
C TYR A 636 -8.55 -24.22 35.24
N ASP A 637 -9.45 -24.49 34.28
CA ASP A 637 -9.15 -24.43 32.85
C ASP A 637 -8.72 -23.02 32.41
N ALA A 638 -9.43 -21.99 32.87
CA ALA A 638 -9.16 -20.59 32.55
C ALA A 638 -7.68 -20.19 32.75
N ASN A 639 -7.07 -20.66 33.84
CA ASN A 639 -5.71 -20.28 34.20
C ASN A 639 -4.65 -21.34 33.85
N LEU A 640 -4.99 -22.63 33.99
CA LEU A 640 -3.99 -23.69 34.02
C LEU A 640 -3.94 -24.52 32.74
N VAL A 641 -5.04 -24.67 31.99
CA VAL A 641 -5.11 -25.55 30.82
C VAL A 641 -5.22 -24.75 29.52
N SER A 642 -6.30 -24.00 29.32
CA SER A 642 -6.54 -23.21 28.10
C SER A 642 -5.47 -22.13 27.82
N SER A 643 -4.71 -21.69 28.83
CA SER A 643 -3.59 -20.76 28.65
C SER A 643 -2.45 -21.34 27.81
N GLY A 644 -2.33 -22.67 27.74
CA GLY A 644 -1.38 -23.40 26.91
C GLY A 644 -1.96 -23.98 25.63
N ASP A 645 -3.21 -24.46 25.63
CA ASP A 645 -3.80 -25.10 24.44
C ASP A 645 -3.98 -24.13 23.26
N LEU A 646 -4.46 -22.91 23.48
CA LEU A 646 -4.83 -21.99 22.41
C LEU A 646 -3.60 -21.49 21.63
N ARG A 647 -2.45 -21.41 22.29
CA ARG A 647 -1.19 -21.07 21.64
C ARG A 647 -0.66 -22.20 20.78
N ARG A 648 -0.82 -23.44 21.24
CA ARG A 648 -0.51 -24.63 20.45
C ARG A 648 -1.45 -24.76 19.26
N GLU A 649 -2.73 -24.43 19.45
CA GLU A 649 -3.70 -24.36 18.36
C GLU A 649 -3.25 -23.33 17.30
N LEU A 650 -2.90 -22.10 17.71
CA LEU A 650 -2.36 -21.09 16.80
C LEU A 650 -1.08 -21.58 16.11
N ALA A 651 -0.15 -22.18 16.85
CA ALA A 651 1.09 -22.72 16.30
C ALA A 651 0.82 -23.81 15.26
N GLY A 652 -0.16 -24.69 15.51
CA GLY A 652 -0.61 -25.69 14.55
C GLY A 652 -1.18 -25.07 13.28
N ILE A 653 -2.02 -24.05 13.39
CA ILE A 653 -2.56 -23.31 12.22
C ILE A 653 -1.42 -22.72 11.38
N LEU A 654 -0.44 -22.07 12.02
CA LEU A 654 0.68 -21.45 11.33
C LEU A 654 1.62 -22.46 10.68
N ALA A 655 1.84 -23.62 11.31
CA ALA A 655 2.57 -24.72 10.72
C ALA A 655 1.86 -25.28 9.48
N LEU A 656 0.53 -25.45 9.56
CA LEU A 656 -0.30 -25.93 8.45
C LEU A 656 -0.28 -24.96 7.27
N SER A 657 -0.18 -23.65 7.50
CA SER A 657 -0.02 -22.66 6.43
C SER A 657 1.38 -22.67 5.81
N ALA A 658 2.42 -22.88 6.61
CA ALA A 658 3.81 -22.85 6.15
C ALA A 658 4.14 -23.97 5.15
N VAL A 659 3.55 -25.16 5.31
CA VAL A 659 3.84 -26.32 4.46
C VAL A 659 3.41 -26.10 3.00
N PRO A 660 2.13 -25.79 2.67
CA PRO A 660 1.70 -25.58 1.29
C PRO A 660 2.34 -24.34 0.63
N ILE A 661 2.61 -23.28 1.41
CA ILE A 661 3.37 -22.13 0.93
C ILE A 661 4.78 -22.57 0.49
N GLY A 662 5.45 -23.39 1.31
CA GLY A 662 6.76 -23.97 0.96
C GLY A 662 6.68 -24.86 -0.29
N GLN A 663 5.65 -25.68 -0.41
CA GLN A 663 5.43 -26.55 -1.58
C GLN A 663 5.25 -25.75 -2.87
N LEU A 664 4.46 -24.67 -2.87
CA LEU A 664 4.34 -23.82 -4.05
C LEU A 664 5.69 -23.22 -4.43
N VAL A 665 6.43 -22.69 -3.44
CA VAL A 665 7.75 -22.09 -3.68
C VAL A 665 8.74 -23.10 -4.25
N GLU A 666 8.70 -24.35 -3.83
CA GLU A 666 9.54 -25.41 -4.39
C GLU A 666 9.17 -25.74 -5.84
N ASN A 667 7.87 -25.76 -6.16
CA ASN A 667 7.39 -25.94 -7.52
C ASN A 667 7.84 -24.78 -8.43
N LEU A 668 7.80 -23.54 -7.91
CA LEU A 668 8.32 -22.36 -8.61
C LEU A 668 9.84 -22.42 -8.79
N HIS A 669 10.60 -22.86 -7.78
CA HIS A 669 12.04 -23.09 -7.89
C HIS A 669 12.36 -24.09 -8.99
N THR A 670 11.65 -25.22 -9.01
CA THR A 670 11.82 -26.27 -10.03
C THR A 670 11.63 -25.70 -11.44
N GLN A 671 10.61 -24.88 -11.65
CA GLN A 671 10.41 -24.21 -12.95
C GLN A 671 11.51 -23.19 -13.25
N TYR A 672 11.89 -22.36 -12.29
CA TYR A 672 12.94 -21.34 -12.47
C TYR A 672 14.33 -21.95 -12.74
N HIS A 673 14.60 -23.17 -12.28
CA HIS A 673 15.85 -23.89 -12.53
C HIS A 673 15.98 -24.40 -13.97
N ASN A 674 14.89 -24.47 -14.74
CA ASN A 674 14.92 -24.90 -16.12
C ASN A 674 15.80 -23.97 -16.96
N PRO A 675 16.64 -24.46 -17.90
CA PRO A 675 17.40 -23.62 -18.83
C PRO A 675 16.55 -22.65 -19.66
N ARG A 676 15.27 -22.99 -19.89
CA ARG A 676 14.28 -22.13 -20.55
C ARG A 676 13.00 -22.11 -19.71
N PRO A 677 13.00 -21.38 -18.57
CA PRO A 677 11.87 -21.35 -17.65
C PRO A 677 10.73 -20.51 -18.23
N TRP A 678 9.48 -20.90 -17.98
CA TRP A 678 8.30 -20.07 -18.30
C TRP A 678 7.76 -19.31 -17.09
N ILE A 679 8.27 -19.60 -15.90
CA ILE A 679 8.06 -18.77 -14.70
C ILE A 679 9.34 -18.00 -14.42
N LEU A 680 9.27 -16.69 -14.57
CA LEU A 680 10.33 -15.76 -14.26
C LEU A 680 9.95 -14.89 -13.05
N LEU A 681 10.95 -14.21 -12.51
CA LEU A 681 10.77 -13.16 -11.52
C LEU A 681 11.10 -11.83 -12.18
N ASP A 682 10.44 -10.77 -11.73
CA ASP A 682 10.79 -9.40 -12.13
C ASP A 682 12.29 -9.15 -11.96
N GLU A 683 12.95 -8.65 -13.02
CA GLU A 683 14.41 -8.50 -13.05
C GLU A 683 14.94 -7.57 -11.95
N SER A 684 14.14 -6.59 -11.51
CA SER A 684 14.51 -5.68 -10.42
C SER A 684 14.62 -6.38 -9.06
N SER A 685 14.03 -7.58 -8.93
CA SER A 685 13.89 -8.31 -7.67
C SER A 685 14.92 -9.43 -7.45
N VAL A 686 15.59 -9.86 -8.53
CA VAL A 686 16.57 -10.95 -8.50
C VAL A 686 17.97 -10.43 -8.17
N ALA A 687 18.77 -11.24 -7.48
CA ALA A 687 20.14 -10.85 -7.16
C ALA A 687 21.11 -11.23 -8.27
N ILE A 688 21.86 -10.24 -8.76
CA ILE A 688 22.90 -10.40 -9.78
C ILE A 688 24.18 -10.98 -9.14
N SER A 689 24.88 -11.83 -9.89
CA SER A 689 26.19 -12.36 -9.47
C SER A 689 27.33 -11.39 -9.78
N THR A 690 28.29 -11.29 -8.87
CA THR A 690 29.50 -10.48 -9.05
C THR A 690 30.51 -11.07 -10.04
N ILE A 691 30.35 -12.35 -10.45
CA ILE A 691 31.28 -13.06 -11.36
C ILE A 691 30.60 -13.54 -12.65
N MET A 692 29.34 -13.98 -12.58
CA MET A 692 28.60 -14.53 -13.72
C MET A 692 27.56 -13.53 -14.23
N PRO A 693 27.78 -12.84 -15.36
CA PRO A 693 26.91 -11.75 -15.82
C PRO A 693 25.48 -12.20 -16.17
N GLN A 694 25.29 -13.46 -16.58
CA GLN A 694 23.99 -14.06 -16.89
C GLN A 694 23.21 -14.53 -15.65
N LYS A 695 23.86 -14.69 -14.49
CA LYS A 695 23.25 -15.36 -13.33
C LYS A 695 22.26 -14.45 -12.60
N ARG A 696 20.99 -14.88 -12.54
CA ARG A 696 19.88 -14.22 -11.82
C ARG A 696 19.40 -15.11 -10.68
N ASN A 697 19.79 -14.79 -9.44
CA ASN A 697 19.44 -15.62 -8.28
C ASN A 697 18.04 -15.29 -7.76
N PRO A 698 17.16 -16.29 -7.56
CA PRO A 698 15.78 -16.08 -7.14
C PRO A 698 15.67 -15.85 -5.62
N ARG A 699 16.34 -14.81 -5.10
CA ARG A 699 16.29 -14.43 -3.68
C ARG A 699 14.86 -14.27 -3.14
N PRO A 700 13.87 -13.78 -3.91
CA PRO A 700 12.48 -13.79 -3.45
C PRO A 700 11.98 -15.18 -3.05
N LEU A 701 12.20 -16.21 -3.88
CA LEU A 701 11.83 -17.60 -3.59
C LEU A 701 12.57 -18.11 -2.33
N ASP A 702 13.89 -17.91 -2.25
CA ASP A 702 14.70 -18.30 -1.09
C ASP A 702 14.17 -17.69 0.22
N ARG A 703 13.77 -16.42 0.19
CA ARG A 703 13.29 -15.68 1.37
C ARG A 703 11.94 -16.15 1.84
N VAL A 704 11.06 -16.61 0.95
CA VAL A 704 9.78 -17.21 1.35
C VAL A 704 10.02 -18.62 1.89
N ARG A 705 10.76 -19.47 1.15
CA ARG A 705 11.08 -20.84 1.55
C ARG A 705 11.73 -20.90 2.93
N SER A 706 12.80 -20.13 3.14
CA SER A 706 13.49 -20.05 4.43
C SER A 706 12.59 -19.51 5.54
N GLN A 707 11.67 -18.59 5.24
CA GLN A 707 10.75 -18.05 6.24
C GLN A 707 9.68 -19.07 6.63
N ALA A 708 9.16 -19.86 5.68
CA ALA A 708 8.24 -20.96 5.97
C ALA A 708 8.88 -22.00 6.90
N SER A 709 10.14 -22.39 6.66
CA SER A 709 10.87 -23.30 7.56
C SER A 709 11.07 -22.71 8.96
N ARG A 710 11.31 -21.39 9.07
CA ARG A 710 11.42 -20.70 10.37
C ARG A 710 10.11 -20.67 11.14
N VAL A 711 8.97 -20.56 10.45
CA VAL A 711 7.64 -20.68 11.06
C VAL A 711 7.44 -22.10 11.60
N LEU A 712 7.77 -23.13 10.81
CA LEU A 712 7.68 -24.52 11.26
C LEU A 712 8.54 -24.80 12.49
N GLY A 713 9.80 -24.35 12.49
CA GLY A 713 10.70 -24.51 13.63
C GLY A 713 10.16 -23.82 14.89
N ALA A 714 9.67 -22.58 14.78
CA ALA A 714 9.09 -21.86 15.91
C ALA A 714 7.78 -22.48 16.41
N ALA A 715 6.95 -23.03 15.52
CA ALA A 715 5.75 -23.76 15.90
C ALA A 715 6.09 -25.05 16.67
N GLN A 716 7.17 -25.74 16.29
CA GLN A 716 7.64 -26.91 17.04
C GLN A 716 8.15 -26.52 18.44
N THR A 717 8.80 -25.36 18.59
CA THR A 717 9.20 -24.84 19.90
C THR A 717 8.00 -24.68 20.84
N GLU A 718 6.88 -24.13 20.37
CA GLU A 718 5.64 -24.04 21.18
C GLU A 718 5.14 -25.40 21.68
N MET A 719 5.21 -26.42 20.82
CA MET A 719 4.80 -27.77 21.18
C MET A 719 5.74 -28.38 22.23
N LEU A 720 7.06 -28.20 22.06
CA LEU A 720 8.07 -28.75 22.95
C LEU A 720 8.06 -28.12 24.35
N LEU A 721 7.82 -26.80 24.45
CA LEU A 721 7.70 -26.10 25.74
C LEU A 721 6.58 -26.67 26.62
N ALA A 722 5.50 -27.18 26.00
CA ALA A 722 4.35 -27.74 26.69
C ALA A 722 4.40 -29.28 26.87
N HIS A 723 5.34 -29.99 26.26
CA HIS A 723 5.30 -31.46 26.17
C HIS A 723 5.55 -32.18 27.50
N ASN A 724 6.52 -31.71 28.30
CA ASN A 724 6.98 -32.41 29.52
C ASN A 724 6.86 -31.53 30.77
N THR A 725 5.74 -30.82 30.92
CA THR A 725 5.49 -29.91 32.04
C THR A 725 4.11 -30.14 32.65
N ASN A 726 4.01 -29.97 33.98
CA ASN A 726 2.72 -30.01 34.68
C ASN A 726 1.87 -28.78 34.33
N THR A 727 0.55 -28.88 34.47
CA THR A 727 -0.35 -27.72 34.30
C THR A 727 -0.04 -26.63 35.33
N GLY A 728 -0.10 -25.38 34.92
CA GLY A 728 0.22 -24.21 35.73
C GLY A 728 1.69 -23.81 35.75
N MET A 729 2.60 -24.48 35.04
CA MET A 729 4.01 -24.09 35.00
C MET A 729 4.26 -22.81 34.19
N HIS A 730 5.34 -22.07 34.49
CA HIS A 730 5.66 -20.81 33.80
C HIS A 730 6.18 -21.06 32.38
N ASP A 731 6.91 -22.15 32.17
CA ASP A 731 7.66 -22.49 30.95
C ASP A 731 6.80 -22.37 29.70
N TYR A 732 5.65 -23.05 29.71
CA TYR A 732 4.74 -22.92 28.60
C TYR A 732 3.96 -21.63 28.70
N ARG A 733 3.60 -21.05 29.87
CA ARG A 733 2.79 -19.81 29.95
C ARG A 733 3.48 -18.52 29.47
N ASP A 734 4.79 -18.54 29.25
CA ASP A 734 5.48 -17.44 28.56
C ASP A 734 4.94 -17.27 27.14
N ILE A 735 4.68 -16.02 26.77
CA ILE A 735 4.14 -15.67 25.45
C ILE A 735 5.23 -15.22 24.47
N ALA A 736 6.46 -14.97 24.92
CA ALA A 736 7.51 -14.52 24.02
C ALA A 736 7.71 -15.48 22.83
N PRO A 737 7.73 -16.81 23.01
CA PRO A 737 7.90 -17.75 21.89
C PRO A 737 6.74 -17.69 20.88
N VAL A 738 5.48 -17.56 21.33
CA VAL A 738 4.33 -17.50 20.41
C VAL A 738 4.26 -16.16 19.69
N MET A 739 4.70 -15.08 20.35
CA MET A 739 4.80 -13.76 19.73
C MET A 739 5.92 -13.73 18.68
N GLU A 740 7.04 -14.40 18.93
CA GLU A 740 8.10 -14.58 17.93
C GLU A 740 7.59 -15.39 16.73
N LEU A 741 6.86 -16.48 16.98
CA LEU A 741 6.20 -17.28 15.94
C LEU A 741 5.22 -16.42 15.11
N ALA A 742 4.39 -15.60 15.77
CA ALA A 742 3.47 -14.69 15.10
C ALA A 742 4.21 -13.68 14.21
N ASP A 743 5.30 -13.06 14.70
CA ASP A 743 6.12 -12.14 13.90
C ASP A 743 6.73 -12.83 12.67
N LYS A 744 7.21 -14.07 12.84
CA LYS A 744 7.73 -14.87 11.72
C LYS A 744 6.65 -15.19 10.69
N ALA A 745 5.46 -15.58 11.14
CA ALA A 745 4.35 -15.92 10.25
C ALA A 745 3.80 -14.70 9.50
N ARG A 746 3.68 -13.54 10.17
CA ARG A 746 3.34 -12.28 9.50
C ARG A 746 4.33 -11.94 8.39
N LEU A 747 5.62 -12.11 8.65
CA LEU A 747 6.65 -11.91 7.64
C LEU A 747 6.55 -12.93 6.50
N MET A 748 6.19 -14.19 6.81
CA MET A 748 5.94 -15.22 5.80
C MET A 748 4.82 -14.82 4.85
N TYR A 749 3.63 -14.48 5.36
CA TYR A 749 2.49 -14.07 4.54
C TYR A 749 2.82 -12.84 3.68
N ARG A 750 3.45 -11.83 4.27
CA ARG A 750 3.81 -10.60 3.57
C ARG A 750 4.87 -10.82 2.47
N ARG A 751 5.82 -11.74 2.70
CA ARG A 751 6.79 -12.13 1.68
C ARG A 751 6.16 -12.99 0.59
N TYR A 752 5.20 -13.83 0.94
CA TYR A 752 4.47 -14.65 -0.02
C TYR A 752 3.60 -13.78 -0.94
N GLU A 753 2.85 -12.84 -0.37
CA GLU A 753 2.12 -11.78 -1.10
C GLU A 753 3.05 -11.03 -2.06
N TRP A 754 4.19 -10.57 -1.56
CA TRP A 754 5.21 -9.89 -2.38
C TRP A 754 5.74 -10.79 -3.50
N LEU A 755 6.09 -12.04 -3.20
CA LEU A 755 6.58 -13.01 -4.20
C LEU A 755 5.56 -13.20 -5.34
N VAL A 756 4.28 -13.37 -5.01
CA VAL A 756 3.23 -13.55 -6.01
C VAL A 756 3.18 -12.36 -6.98
N GLY A 757 3.33 -11.12 -6.49
CA GLY A 757 3.37 -9.92 -7.33
C GLY A 757 4.63 -9.79 -8.22
N LEU A 758 5.69 -10.54 -7.91
CA LEU A 758 6.93 -10.56 -8.70
C LEU A 758 6.93 -11.59 -9.82
N LEU A 759 5.96 -12.51 -9.86
CA LEU A 759 5.93 -13.55 -10.88
C LEU A 759 5.69 -12.93 -12.26
N ARG A 760 6.44 -13.41 -13.26
CA ARG A 760 6.30 -13.05 -14.67
C ARG A 760 6.13 -14.35 -15.45
N ILE A 761 5.00 -14.48 -16.13
CA ILE A 761 4.59 -15.72 -16.80
C ILE A 761 4.81 -15.57 -18.31
N ASP A 762 5.64 -16.43 -18.87
CA ASP A 762 5.83 -16.57 -20.32
C ASP A 762 4.86 -17.65 -20.83
N ARG A 763 3.71 -17.19 -21.31
CA ARG A 763 2.59 -18.05 -21.75
C ARG A 763 2.97 -18.89 -22.96
N ASP A 764 3.72 -18.30 -23.89
CA ASP A 764 4.14 -18.97 -25.13
C ASP A 764 5.16 -20.05 -24.83
N ARG A 765 6.11 -19.79 -23.92
CA ARG A 765 7.08 -20.79 -23.47
C ARG A 765 6.41 -21.96 -22.73
N ALA A 766 5.39 -21.69 -21.90
CA ALA A 766 4.62 -22.72 -21.23
C ALA A 766 3.87 -23.63 -22.23
N LEU A 767 3.27 -23.02 -23.26
CA LEU A 767 2.60 -23.76 -24.33
C LEU A 767 3.59 -24.57 -25.19
N GLU A 768 4.75 -23.99 -25.54
CA GLU A 768 5.83 -24.67 -26.27
C GLU A 768 6.30 -25.93 -25.51
N GLU A 769 6.37 -25.90 -24.18
CA GLU A 769 6.70 -27.06 -23.36
C GLU A 769 5.64 -28.16 -23.40
N LEU A 770 4.35 -27.79 -23.39
CA LEU A 770 3.25 -28.73 -23.55
C LEU A 770 3.28 -29.39 -24.93
N GLN A 771 3.47 -28.61 -25.99
CA GLN A 771 3.48 -29.07 -27.39
C GLN A 771 4.66 -29.99 -27.71
N ARG A 772 5.81 -29.81 -27.04
CA ARG A 772 6.95 -30.73 -27.16
C ARG A 772 6.73 -32.06 -26.45
N GLY A 773 5.86 -32.08 -25.44
CA GLY A 773 5.58 -33.25 -24.63
C GLY A 773 4.54 -34.18 -25.26
N TYR A 774 4.31 -35.31 -24.59
CA TYR A 774 3.25 -36.28 -24.94
C TYR A 774 2.13 -36.28 -23.88
N SER A 775 1.96 -35.15 -23.19
CA SER A 775 1.01 -34.98 -22.08
C SER A 775 -0.47 -35.10 -22.47
N THR A 776 -0.77 -34.99 -23.78
CA THR A 776 -2.12 -35.08 -24.35
C THR A 776 -2.55 -36.51 -24.73
N MET A 777 -1.67 -37.51 -24.58
CA MET A 777 -1.93 -38.87 -25.05
C MET A 777 -3.07 -39.58 -24.32
N THR A 778 -3.38 -39.17 -23.08
CA THR A 778 -4.61 -39.62 -22.42
C THR A 778 -5.85 -39.17 -23.18
N GLU A 779 -5.87 -37.94 -23.71
CA GLU A 779 -7.00 -37.42 -24.48
C GLU A 779 -7.13 -38.12 -25.84
N VAL A 780 -6.02 -38.50 -26.47
CA VAL A 780 -6.03 -39.36 -27.67
C VAL A 780 -6.74 -40.69 -27.40
N ALA A 781 -6.39 -41.34 -26.29
CA ALA A 781 -7.03 -42.59 -25.89
C ALA A 781 -8.51 -42.39 -25.56
N ASP A 782 -8.84 -41.38 -24.74
CA ASP A 782 -10.21 -41.09 -24.33
C ASP A 782 -11.09 -40.70 -25.53
N MET A 783 -10.58 -39.91 -26.47
CA MET A 783 -11.28 -39.54 -27.70
C MET A 783 -11.64 -40.77 -28.54
N LEU A 784 -10.69 -41.69 -28.74
CA LEU A 784 -10.96 -42.91 -29.51
C LEU A 784 -11.99 -43.82 -28.83
N VAL A 785 -12.03 -43.84 -27.50
CA VAL A 785 -13.11 -44.54 -26.77
C VAL A 785 -14.45 -43.84 -27.01
N ARG A 786 -14.50 -42.51 -26.86
CA ARG A 786 -15.75 -41.74 -26.94
C ARG A 786 -16.32 -41.68 -28.36
N GLU A 787 -15.48 -41.50 -29.37
CA GLU A 787 -15.92 -41.25 -30.76
C GLU A 787 -15.95 -42.50 -31.63
N ALA A 788 -15.06 -43.47 -31.38
CA ALA A 788 -14.97 -44.70 -32.17
C ALA A 788 -15.40 -45.97 -31.40
N GLY A 789 -15.77 -45.87 -30.13
CA GLY A 789 -16.24 -47.00 -29.33
C GLY A 789 -15.17 -48.06 -29.05
N LEU A 790 -13.88 -47.73 -29.20
CA LEU A 790 -12.80 -48.68 -28.94
C LEU A 790 -12.73 -49.01 -27.43
N PRO A 791 -12.37 -50.25 -27.05
CA PRO A 791 -12.00 -50.54 -25.67
C PRO A 791 -10.82 -49.68 -25.22
N PHE A 792 -10.86 -49.16 -23.99
CA PHE A 792 -9.84 -48.24 -23.47
C PHE A 792 -8.41 -48.77 -23.60
N ARG A 793 -8.17 -50.06 -23.32
CA ARG A 793 -6.82 -50.65 -23.43
C ARG A 793 -6.30 -50.67 -24.87
N THR A 794 -7.18 -50.86 -25.84
CA THR A 794 -6.85 -50.80 -27.26
C THR A 794 -6.49 -49.38 -27.67
N ALA A 795 -7.33 -48.40 -27.31
CA ALA A 795 -7.07 -46.98 -27.58
C ALA A 795 -5.78 -46.48 -26.89
N HIS A 796 -5.57 -46.86 -25.63
CA HIS A 796 -4.34 -46.58 -24.89
C HIS A 796 -3.12 -47.21 -25.55
N GLY A 797 -3.23 -48.44 -26.08
CA GLY A 797 -2.16 -49.10 -26.81
C GLY A 797 -1.68 -48.27 -28.00
N TYR A 798 -2.60 -47.71 -28.78
CA TYR A 798 -2.25 -46.80 -29.89
C TYR A 798 -1.62 -45.49 -29.42
N ALA A 799 -2.17 -44.85 -28.37
CA ALA A 799 -1.59 -43.63 -27.80
C ALA A 799 -0.16 -43.88 -27.26
N SER A 800 0.10 -45.05 -26.67
CA SER A 800 1.44 -45.48 -26.26
C SER A 800 2.36 -45.64 -27.47
N ALA A 801 1.93 -46.33 -28.52
CA ALA A 801 2.72 -46.54 -29.72
C ALA A 801 3.09 -45.21 -30.43
N LEU A 802 2.18 -44.24 -30.45
CA LEU A 802 2.46 -42.88 -30.92
C LEU A 802 3.56 -42.20 -30.09
N THR A 803 3.47 -42.33 -28.76
CA THR A 803 4.46 -41.79 -27.82
C THR A 803 5.83 -42.41 -28.03
N ASP A 804 5.90 -43.73 -28.11
CA ASP A 804 7.14 -44.48 -28.27
C ASP A 804 7.80 -44.17 -29.61
N TYR A 805 7.02 -44.16 -30.70
CA TYR A 805 7.49 -43.79 -32.02
C TYR A 805 8.07 -42.37 -32.03
N GLY A 806 7.31 -41.40 -31.53
CA GLY A 806 7.73 -40.01 -31.55
C GLY A 806 8.97 -39.73 -30.70
N ARG A 807 9.07 -40.34 -29.51
CA ARG A 807 10.27 -40.25 -28.65
C ARG A 807 11.50 -40.88 -29.31
N ALA A 808 11.35 -42.07 -29.91
CA ALA A 808 12.45 -42.74 -30.59
C ALA A 808 13.01 -41.90 -31.76
N HIS A 809 12.16 -41.12 -32.42
CA HIS A 809 12.53 -40.26 -33.55
C HIS A 809 12.75 -38.78 -33.17
N ARG A 810 12.69 -38.44 -31.88
CA ARG A 810 12.83 -37.05 -31.35
C ARG A 810 11.87 -36.06 -32.01
N ARG A 811 10.64 -36.48 -32.25
CA ARG A 811 9.57 -35.69 -32.87
C ARG A 811 8.52 -35.33 -31.83
N SER A 812 7.90 -34.16 -31.98
CA SER A 812 6.73 -33.76 -31.20
C SER A 812 5.44 -34.33 -31.82
N PRO A 813 4.34 -34.48 -31.06
CA PRO A 813 3.09 -35.04 -31.55
C PRO A 813 2.54 -34.35 -32.80
N ASP A 814 2.58 -33.02 -32.84
CA ASP A 814 2.10 -32.18 -33.95
C ASP A 814 2.91 -32.41 -35.24
N SER A 815 4.20 -32.75 -35.11
CA SER A 815 5.07 -32.95 -36.26
C SER A 815 4.82 -34.26 -37.01
N LEU A 816 4.15 -35.25 -36.42
CA LEU A 816 3.87 -36.54 -37.08
C LEU A 816 2.94 -36.33 -38.28
N THR A 817 3.22 -36.94 -39.42
CA THR A 817 2.41 -36.83 -40.64
C THR A 817 1.17 -37.72 -40.58
N ASP A 818 0.15 -37.40 -41.37
CA ASP A 818 -1.10 -38.17 -41.42
C ASP A 818 -0.87 -39.65 -41.80
N GLU A 819 0.08 -39.91 -42.70
CA GLU A 819 0.44 -41.28 -43.08
C GLU A 819 1.16 -42.01 -41.94
N GLU A 820 2.00 -41.34 -41.16
CA GLU A 820 2.58 -41.92 -39.95
C GLU A 820 1.51 -42.27 -38.92
N LEU A 821 0.56 -41.36 -38.65
CA LEU A 821 -0.54 -41.60 -37.72
C LEU A 821 -1.37 -42.83 -38.12
N LYS A 822 -1.74 -42.94 -39.40
CA LYS A 822 -2.48 -44.09 -39.95
C LYS A 822 -1.65 -45.38 -39.95
N ARG A 823 -0.36 -45.30 -40.27
CA ARG A 823 0.56 -46.45 -40.29
C ARG A 823 0.72 -47.03 -38.88
N ILE A 824 1.02 -46.19 -37.89
CA ILE A 824 1.17 -46.62 -36.49
C ILE A 824 -0.11 -47.27 -35.97
N TYR A 825 -1.28 -46.74 -36.35
CA TYR A 825 -2.57 -47.34 -35.99
C TYR A 825 -2.71 -48.74 -36.57
N ARG A 826 -2.41 -48.91 -37.87
CA ARG A 826 -2.44 -50.20 -38.56
C ARG A 826 -1.50 -51.23 -37.91
N GLU A 827 -0.30 -50.81 -37.56
CA GLU A 827 0.71 -51.66 -36.94
C GLU A 827 0.34 -52.06 -35.51
N THR A 828 -0.37 -51.20 -34.77
CA THR A 828 -0.69 -51.42 -33.35
C THR A 828 -2.01 -52.16 -33.13
N ILE A 829 -3.07 -51.76 -33.85
CA ILE A 829 -4.44 -52.27 -33.65
C ILE A 829 -4.91 -53.13 -34.84
N GLY A 830 -4.45 -52.80 -36.06
CA GLY A 830 -4.96 -53.37 -37.30
C GLY A 830 -6.17 -52.60 -37.86
N GLY A 831 -6.35 -52.66 -39.18
CA GLY A 831 -7.44 -51.99 -39.88
C GLY A 831 -7.22 -50.48 -40.13
N ARG A 832 -8.28 -49.79 -40.55
CA ARG A 832 -8.24 -48.34 -40.85
C ARG A 832 -8.48 -47.53 -39.57
N LEU A 833 -7.76 -46.40 -39.42
CA LEU A 833 -8.02 -45.43 -38.34
C LEU A 833 -9.51 -45.03 -38.37
N PRO A 834 -10.26 -45.23 -37.27
CA PRO A 834 -11.73 -45.11 -37.27
C PRO A 834 -12.21 -43.66 -37.18
N VAL A 835 -11.30 -42.70 -37.07
CA VAL A 835 -11.58 -41.25 -37.03
C VAL A 835 -10.71 -40.51 -38.07
N PRO A 836 -11.13 -39.32 -38.52
CA PRO A 836 -10.28 -38.44 -39.31
C PRO A 836 -8.98 -38.10 -38.56
N THR A 837 -7.88 -37.89 -39.30
CA THR A 837 -6.60 -37.44 -38.72
C THR A 837 -6.72 -36.07 -38.05
N GLU A 838 -7.61 -35.21 -38.52
CA GLU A 838 -7.93 -33.92 -37.89
C GLU A 838 -8.47 -34.06 -36.47
N THR A 839 -9.40 -34.99 -36.24
CA THR A 839 -9.92 -35.30 -34.90
C THR A 839 -8.79 -35.75 -33.96
N LEU A 840 -7.88 -36.58 -34.46
CA LEU A 840 -6.71 -37.03 -33.71
C LEU A 840 -5.75 -35.87 -33.40
N ARG A 841 -5.50 -34.98 -34.35
CA ARG A 841 -4.66 -33.77 -34.15
C ARG A 841 -5.25 -32.85 -33.10
N ARG A 842 -6.56 -32.63 -33.14
CA ARG A 842 -7.28 -31.87 -32.11
C ARG A 842 -7.13 -32.52 -30.72
N ALA A 843 -7.21 -33.84 -30.61
CA ALA A 843 -6.97 -34.54 -29.34
C ALA A 843 -5.51 -34.46 -28.86
N MET A 844 -4.54 -34.26 -29.77
CA MET A 844 -3.13 -34.05 -29.44
C MET A 844 -2.81 -32.59 -29.07
N ASP A 845 -3.70 -31.64 -29.37
CA ASP A 845 -3.53 -30.21 -29.02
C ASP A 845 -3.86 -29.99 -27.53
N PRO A 846 -2.90 -29.51 -26.72
CA PRO A 846 -3.13 -29.26 -25.30
C PRO A 846 -4.22 -28.21 -25.04
N VAL A 847 -4.40 -27.21 -25.91
CA VAL A 847 -5.42 -26.17 -25.72
C VAL A 847 -6.82 -26.76 -25.98
N ALA A 848 -6.98 -27.53 -27.04
CA ALA A 848 -8.22 -28.24 -27.31
C ALA A 848 -8.57 -29.24 -26.19
N MET A 849 -7.59 -30.01 -25.69
CA MET A 849 -7.79 -30.92 -24.56
C MET A 849 -8.32 -30.20 -23.31
N LEU A 850 -7.80 -29.01 -23.01
CA LEU A 850 -8.26 -28.18 -21.89
C LEU A 850 -9.69 -27.68 -22.10
N ALA A 851 -10.03 -27.25 -23.31
CA ALA A 851 -11.38 -26.77 -23.66
C ALA A 851 -12.43 -27.89 -23.62
N ASP A 852 -12.06 -29.11 -23.98
CA ASP A 852 -12.97 -30.26 -24.08
C ASP A 852 -13.25 -30.95 -22.73
N ARG A 853 -12.58 -30.53 -21.64
CA ARG A 853 -12.86 -31.08 -20.29
C ARG A 853 -14.28 -30.74 -19.83
N ARG A 854 -14.97 -31.74 -19.25
CA ARG A 854 -16.38 -31.63 -18.83
C ARG A 854 -16.61 -31.78 -17.32
N GLY A 855 -15.58 -32.11 -16.55
CA GLY A 855 -15.70 -32.39 -15.12
C GLY A 855 -15.79 -31.13 -14.27
N SER A 856 -16.58 -31.18 -13.19
CA SER A 856 -16.51 -30.18 -12.11
C SER A 856 -15.12 -30.20 -11.48
N GLY A 857 -14.57 -29.03 -11.17
CA GLY A 857 -13.20 -28.82 -10.73
C GLY A 857 -12.15 -28.97 -11.84
N GLY A 858 -12.56 -29.04 -13.10
CA GLY A 858 -11.65 -29.16 -14.23
C GLY A 858 -11.01 -27.83 -14.68
N PRO A 859 -10.00 -27.89 -15.57
CA PRO A 859 -9.24 -26.72 -16.02
C PRO A 859 -9.94 -25.94 -17.15
N GLN A 860 -11.09 -26.38 -17.65
CA GLN A 860 -11.81 -25.67 -18.70
C GLN A 860 -12.26 -24.28 -18.22
N ALA A 861 -12.22 -23.29 -19.12
CA ALA A 861 -12.39 -21.88 -18.77
C ALA A 861 -13.66 -21.60 -17.95
N ALA A 862 -14.81 -22.16 -18.35
CA ALA A 862 -16.07 -21.99 -17.64
C ALA A 862 -16.01 -22.47 -16.18
N GLU A 863 -15.33 -23.58 -15.92
CA GLU A 863 -15.22 -24.17 -14.59
C GLU A 863 -14.19 -23.43 -13.72
N VAL A 864 -13.08 -22.97 -14.31
CA VAL A 864 -12.12 -22.10 -13.63
C VAL A 864 -12.79 -20.78 -13.22
N GLN A 865 -13.60 -20.18 -14.10
CA GLN A 865 -14.37 -18.96 -13.78
C GLN A 865 -15.39 -19.21 -12.66
N ARG A 866 -16.10 -20.34 -12.68
CA ARG A 866 -17.00 -20.73 -11.59
C ARG A 866 -16.24 -20.87 -10.25
N MET A 867 -15.06 -21.49 -10.27
CA MET A 867 -14.23 -21.64 -9.07
C MET A 867 -13.68 -20.29 -8.58
N LEU A 868 -13.25 -19.40 -9.48
CA LEU A 868 -12.81 -18.04 -9.16
C LEU A 868 -13.93 -17.27 -8.42
N GLY A 869 -15.16 -17.30 -8.94
CA GLY A 869 -16.32 -16.69 -8.29
C GLY A 869 -16.53 -17.18 -6.85
N ARG A 870 -16.56 -18.51 -6.64
CA ARG A 870 -16.67 -19.10 -5.28
C ARG A 870 -15.51 -18.67 -4.38
N HIS A 871 -14.28 -18.65 -4.89
CA HIS A 871 -13.11 -18.22 -4.11
C HIS A 871 -13.21 -16.74 -3.71
N ALA A 872 -13.71 -15.87 -4.60
CA ALA A 872 -13.91 -14.46 -4.32
C ALA A 872 -14.99 -14.24 -3.25
N GLU A 873 -16.13 -14.94 -3.34
CA GLU A 873 -17.20 -14.90 -2.33
C GLU A 873 -16.69 -15.34 -0.95
N SER A 874 -15.97 -16.46 -0.91
CA SER A 874 -15.37 -17.00 0.31
C SER A 874 -14.35 -16.03 0.92
N LEU A 875 -13.52 -15.36 0.10
CA LEU A 875 -12.58 -14.35 0.56
C LEU A 875 -13.28 -13.10 1.10
N ALA A 876 -14.38 -12.68 0.46
CA ALA A 876 -15.22 -11.58 0.94
C ALA A 876 -15.84 -11.90 2.31
N ALA A 877 -16.35 -13.12 2.50
CA ALA A 877 -16.87 -13.59 3.78
C ALA A 877 -15.80 -13.59 4.89
N ASP A 878 -14.58 -14.04 4.58
CA ASP A 878 -13.47 -13.99 5.54
C ASP A 878 -13.11 -12.54 5.94
N ARG A 879 -13.12 -11.60 4.99
CA ARG A 879 -12.88 -10.17 5.25
C ARG A 879 -14.01 -9.53 6.06
N GLN A 880 -15.26 -9.88 5.77
CA GLN A 880 -16.41 -9.43 6.55
C GLN A 880 -16.32 -9.92 7.99
N TRP A 881 -15.96 -11.19 8.20
CA TRP A 881 -15.74 -11.75 9.54
C TRP A 881 -14.62 -11.00 10.29
N LEU A 882 -13.48 -10.71 9.62
CA LEU A 882 -12.39 -9.91 10.19
C LEU A 882 -12.84 -8.50 10.58
N GLY A 883 -13.58 -7.83 9.70
CA GLY A 883 -14.13 -6.50 9.95
C GLY A 883 -15.07 -6.50 11.17
N LYS A 884 -15.99 -7.47 11.23
CA LYS A 884 -16.90 -7.64 12.37
C LYS A 884 -16.14 -7.91 13.67
N ALA A 885 -15.19 -8.85 13.67
CA ALA A 885 -14.44 -9.20 14.88
C ALA A 885 -13.66 -7.99 15.43
N ASN A 886 -13.00 -7.21 14.55
CA ASN A 886 -12.32 -5.98 14.97
C ASN A 886 -13.30 -4.89 15.44
N GLY A 887 -14.44 -4.73 14.76
CA GLY A 887 -15.49 -3.80 15.15
C GLY A 887 -16.09 -4.12 16.52
N ASP A 888 -16.37 -5.40 16.81
CA ASP A 888 -16.86 -5.86 18.12
C ASP A 888 -15.85 -5.53 19.25
N LEU A 889 -14.54 -5.72 19.00
CA LEU A 889 -13.49 -5.39 19.97
C LEU A 889 -13.37 -3.88 20.21
N LEU A 890 -13.45 -3.07 19.15
CA LEU A 890 -13.43 -1.61 19.28
C LEU A 890 -14.66 -1.10 20.04
N ALA A 891 -15.86 -1.64 19.76
CA ALA A 891 -17.08 -1.27 20.46
C ALA A 891 -16.99 -1.59 21.96
N ALA A 892 -16.44 -2.77 22.32
CA ALA A 892 -16.21 -3.11 23.72
C ALA A 892 -15.19 -2.19 24.41
N PHE A 893 -14.10 -1.84 23.71
CA PHE A 893 -13.11 -0.90 24.19
C PHE A 893 -13.71 0.48 24.48
N LEU A 894 -14.50 1.03 23.55
CA LEU A 894 -15.20 2.31 23.75
C LEU A 894 -16.17 2.23 24.93
N LYS A 895 -16.98 1.17 25.00
CA LYS A 895 -17.93 0.95 26.11
C LYS A 895 -17.25 0.89 27.47
N LEU A 896 -16.08 0.25 27.55
CA LEU A 896 -15.27 0.20 28.76
C LEU A 896 -14.77 1.59 29.15
N HIS A 897 -14.25 2.36 28.19
CA HIS A 897 -13.74 3.70 28.47
C HIS A 897 -14.85 4.67 28.89
N THR A 898 -16.03 4.60 28.29
CA THR A 898 -17.22 5.36 28.74
C THR A 898 -17.60 4.98 30.17
N ALA A 899 -17.72 3.69 30.47
CA ALA A 899 -18.09 3.22 31.81
C ALA A 899 -17.03 3.57 32.87
N PHE A 900 -15.74 3.61 32.49
CA PHE A 900 -14.66 4.04 33.37
C PHE A 900 -14.66 5.57 33.57
N ALA A 901 -14.92 6.35 32.52
CA ALA A 901 -15.03 7.81 32.60
C ALA A 901 -16.19 8.25 33.50
N GLU A 902 -17.29 7.50 33.53
CA GLU A 902 -18.40 7.72 34.48
C GLU A 902 -17.98 7.55 35.95
N ILE A 903 -16.86 6.88 36.24
CA ILE A 903 -16.30 6.71 37.59
C ILE A 903 -15.24 7.77 37.88
N ALA A 904 -14.51 8.23 36.88
CA ALA A 904 -13.47 9.22 37.05
C ALA A 904 -14.06 10.57 37.52
N PRO A 905 -13.39 11.29 38.45
CA PRO A 905 -13.81 12.65 38.80
C PRO A 905 -13.72 13.55 37.56
N SER A 906 -14.78 14.31 37.28
CA SER A 906 -14.75 15.38 36.27
C SER A 906 -13.68 16.38 36.64
N GLU A 907 -12.73 16.66 35.73
CA GLU A 907 -11.73 17.73 35.91
C GLU A 907 -12.47 19.02 36.31
N ARG A 908 -12.17 19.54 37.52
CA ARG A 908 -12.66 20.82 38.01
C ARG A 908 -11.70 21.92 37.64
#